data_AF-A0A7L9BM27-F1
#
_entry.id   AF-A0A7L9BM27-F1
#
_cell.length_a   1.000
_cell.length_b   1.000
_cell.length_c   1.000
_cell.angle_alpha   90.00
_cell.angle_beta   90.00
_cell.angle_gamma   90.00
#
_symmetry.space_group_name_H-M   'P 1'
#
loop_
_entity.id
_entity.type
_entity.pdbx_description
1 polymer ?
#
loop_
_entity_poly.entity_id
_entity_poly.type
_entity_poly.pdbx_seq_one_letter_code
_entity_poly.pdbx_strand_id
1 'polypeptide(L)'
;MKQLILIISFCLAGISLAWAQPIPERLAYTNLQKGKWAKARAQLQKAMRKDSVTALAHYVYSVFYFKGGNPDFNIDSAYHHALLSLSDFHFESPRQRERMKRFPVDSSIIIRHREKIDSAAFQRAKALNTEQSYIDFLNRFSFAAQRALAAELRDEVAYLDALKENTYMAFREYLRKYPASARATEANARYQKLLYEAETRDKKLASYEKFLREYPETPYRREVELQVFEITTASGSKKSFEDFLIKYPRSAYAMKARNILYHLYREKEEAIPSWLLTDSIRQVRKLEAGYLVPFYREGKLGFMDAQGREVVAPFTDELSKDYLCGNVTEDVLISDTKLVTRNNHILLEGKIEEAEDLGWGFLAVKHSGCITIIHKSGFTIPSGCLTGAEVMGDGRLLALKENTTWRITTLTGRVLVTGADDVLDFDEVLAVKSGNTFRLCRVDELSKAADQVMPGFSRNFDELKRWKDAIWIRRGDQQGLLDFSLREVVPLQPHEISPAFFGAMVSTHAGTKVWQHGKPLSQAFTKVKVNEPWIAVEQQGKWFSFDRVSASAGGRGYDSVYFIGPVWAGYYADSLVVYFEPYNFIELSRLAKATFLPGRDSVFYILVESASAKTVYNSAGHKLFSTDFDRLTYAGENYFTVIKGDKRGVLSAQGKLVLPAEFDGVGNVLQGTMPVLKDKKFGMAELNQRRQIKPEYEKNLMRYNAQYLIATKGNLSGLIGWDNKPVLPFEYEEIRYWNDSTALLKKNFQWMLYNFIEKKNLIDRIRDFTWIRDTEAEKILIIRQDNYYGVIHNRKGYILPATYTDIINLGSVTQPLYFTEKYVEEASIYVVIYYDSNGKLLRRQVFEADDYDKIYCSRN
;
A
#
# COMPACT_ATOMS: atom_id res chain seq x y z
N MET A 1 -80.83 -112.20 3.04
CA MET A 1 -80.91 -113.49 3.74
C MET A 1 -80.32 -113.29 5.14
N LYS A 2 -81.17 -113.29 6.19
CA LYS A 2 -80.88 -113.36 7.66
C LYS A 2 -79.95 -112.26 8.26
N GLN A 3 -80.16 -111.68 9.45
CA GLN A 3 -81.15 -111.79 10.51
C GLN A 3 -80.96 -110.60 11.47
N LEU A 4 -82.06 -110.07 12.01
CA LEU A 4 -82.13 -109.41 13.33
C LEU A 4 -81.47 -110.29 14.40
N ILE A 5 -80.90 -109.68 15.45
CA ILE A 5 -81.32 -109.91 16.85
C ILE A 5 -80.90 -108.74 17.73
N LEU A 6 -81.91 -108.33 18.48
CA LEU A 6 -82.03 -107.31 19.51
C LEU A 6 -81.72 -107.97 20.86
N ILE A 7 -80.85 -107.41 21.71
CA ILE A 7 -80.96 -107.57 23.16
C ILE A 7 -80.70 -106.23 23.84
N ILE A 8 -81.75 -105.80 24.54
CA ILE A 8 -81.93 -104.64 25.40
C ILE A 8 -81.47 -104.99 26.83
N SER A 9 -81.31 -103.96 27.67
CA SER A 9 -81.33 -103.93 29.14
C SER A 9 -79.96 -104.00 29.84
N PHE A 10 -79.64 -103.19 30.85
CA PHE A 10 -80.42 -102.18 31.57
C PHE A 10 -79.47 -101.27 32.38
N CYS A 11 -79.93 -100.02 32.57
CA CYS A 11 -79.52 -98.95 33.47
C CYS A 11 -78.38 -99.14 34.49
N LEU A 12 -77.50 -98.12 34.53
CA LEU A 12 -77.38 -97.27 35.72
C LEU A 12 -76.88 -95.87 35.33
N ALA A 13 -77.68 -94.87 35.68
CA ALA A 13 -77.39 -93.46 35.52
C ALA A 13 -76.21 -93.09 36.44
N GLY A 14 -75.04 -92.95 35.83
CA GLY A 14 -73.95 -92.16 36.35
C GLY A 14 -73.73 -91.01 35.37
N ILE A 15 -74.44 -89.90 35.57
CA ILE A 15 -73.99 -88.60 35.05
C ILE A 15 -72.71 -88.30 35.82
N SER A 16 -71.60 -88.90 35.39
CA SER A 16 -70.29 -88.37 35.70
C SER A 16 -70.23 -87.04 34.96
N LEU A 17 -70.65 -85.99 35.67
CA LEU A 17 -69.97 -84.71 35.60
C LEU A 17 -68.50 -85.06 35.78
N ALA A 18 -67.81 -85.35 34.70
CA ALA A 18 -66.36 -85.38 34.67
C ALA A 18 -66.00 -83.94 34.98
N TRP A 19 -65.72 -83.65 36.25
CA TRP A 19 -65.07 -82.42 36.67
C TRP A 19 -63.74 -82.42 35.92
N ALA A 20 -63.73 -81.82 34.73
CA ALA A 20 -62.53 -81.68 33.94
C ALA A 20 -61.54 -80.92 34.84
N GLN A 21 -60.46 -81.60 35.27
CA GLN A 21 -59.48 -80.98 36.14
C GLN A 21 -59.00 -79.68 35.49
N PRO A 22 -58.93 -78.56 36.25
CA PRO A 22 -58.48 -77.29 35.70
C PRO A 22 -57.03 -77.45 35.21
N ILE A 23 -56.80 -77.05 33.96
CA ILE A 23 -55.47 -77.07 33.32
C ILE A 23 -54.45 -76.26 34.16
N PRO A 24 -53.20 -76.75 34.36
CA PRO A 24 -52.22 -76.17 35.28
C PRO A 24 -51.94 -74.66 35.07
N GLU A 25 -52.01 -74.19 33.84
CA GLU A 25 -51.80 -72.80 33.41
C GLU A 25 -52.91 -71.87 33.95
N ARG A 26 -54.16 -72.34 34.00
CA ARG A 26 -55.30 -71.59 34.58
C ARG A 26 -55.21 -71.52 36.10
N LEU A 27 -54.76 -72.61 36.74
CA LEU A 27 -54.46 -72.62 38.19
C LEU A 27 -53.30 -71.67 38.51
N ALA A 28 -52.23 -71.70 37.69
CA ALA A 28 -51.11 -70.78 37.80
C ALA A 28 -51.57 -69.32 37.66
N TYR A 29 -52.33 -68.99 36.62
CA TYR A 29 -52.87 -67.65 36.40
C TYR A 29 -53.78 -67.19 37.55
N THR A 30 -54.62 -68.07 38.09
CA THR A 30 -55.47 -67.74 39.24
C THR A 30 -54.65 -67.50 40.51
N ASN A 31 -53.61 -68.31 40.74
CA ASN A 31 -52.69 -68.12 41.87
C ASN A 31 -51.86 -66.83 41.72
N LEU A 32 -51.49 -66.45 40.50
CA LEU A 32 -50.88 -65.15 40.19
C LEU A 32 -51.79 -63.99 40.60
N GLN A 33 -53.08 -64.03 40.28
CA GLN A 33 -54.01 -62.96 40.68
C GLN A 33 -54.21 -62.89 42.20
N LYS A 34 -54.03 -64.00 42.92
CA LYS A 34 -54.13 -64.08 44.39
C LYS A 34 -52.80 -63.81 45.11
N GLY A 35 -51.73 -63.41 44.41
CA GLY A 35 -50.41 -63.15 44.98
C GLY A 35 -49.68 -64.39 45.52
N LYS A 36 -50.07 -65.61 45.10
CA LYS A 36 -49.50 -66.87 45.59
C LYS A 36 -48.37 -67.35 44.66
N TRP A 37 -47.22 -66.66 44.70
CA TRP A 37 -46.11 -66.81 43.74
C TRP A 37 -45.50 -68.21 43.68
N ALA A 38 -45.12 -68.80 44.82
CA ALA A 38 -44.51 -70.14 44.86
C ALA A 38 -45.46 -71.22 44.31
N LYS A 39 -46.76 -71.11 44.62
CA LYS A 39 -47.79 -72.02 44.09
C LYS A 39 -48.01 -71.81 42.59
N ALA A 40 -48.00 -70.57 42.11
CA ALA A 40 -48.08 -70.27 40.68
C ALA A 40 -46.88 -70.84 39.90
N ARG A 41 -45.66 -70.64 40.41
CA ARG A 41 -44.41 -71.16 39.80
C ARG A 41 -44.39 -72.69 39.73
N ALA A 42 -44.79 -73.37 40.80
CA ALA A 42 -44.88 -74.84 40.81
C ALA A 42 -45.91 -75.37 39.78
N GLN A 43 -47.05 -74.69 39.61
CA GLN A 43 -48.05 -75.06 38.60
C GLN A 43 -47.56 -74.79 37.17
N LEU A 44 -46.79 -73.73 36.95
CA LEU A 44 -46.16 -73.43 35.67
C LEU A 44 -45.06 -74.43 35.29
N GLN A 45 -44.24 -74.86 36.26
CA GLN A 45 -43.25 -75.92 36.04
C GLN A 45 -43.92 -77.25 35.70
N LYS A 46 -45.09 -77.53 36.30
CA LYS A 46 -45.90 -78.70 35.99
C LYS A 46 -46.54 -78.60 34.59
N ALA A 47 -46.97 -77.40 34.18
CA ALA A 47 -47.49 -77.11 32.84
C ALA A 47 -46.46 -77.43 31.74
N MET A 48 -45.21 -76.97 31.90
CA MET A 48 -44.13 -77.17 30.93
C MET A 48 -43.68 -78.64 30.76
N ARG A 49 -43.99 -79.52 31.71
CA ARG A 49 -43.56 -80.94 31.69
C ARG A 49 -44.56 -81.89 31.00
N LYS A 50 -45.81 -81.47 30.74
CA LYS A 50 -46.92 -82.39 30.39
C LYS A 50 -47.54 -82.17 28.99
N ASP A 51 -46.92 -81.29 28.21
CA ASP A 51 -47.18 -80.97 26.80
C ASP A 51 -48.66 -80.84 26.36
N SER A 52 -49.39 -79.85 26.90
CA SER A 52 -50.55 -79.29 26.18
C SER A 52 -50.94 -77.88 26.64
N VAL A 53 -50.12 -76.90 26.28
CA VAL A 53 -50.39 -75.71 25.42
C VAL A 53 -49.19 -74.78 25.63
N THR A 54 -48.13 -74.97 24.83
CA THR A 54 -46.82 -74.31 24.98
C THR A 54 -46.92 -72.79 24.86
N ALA A 55 -47.77 -72.29 23.96
CA ALA A 55 -48.03 -70.86 23.83
C ALA A 55 -48.70 -70.27 25.09
N LEU A 56 -49.68 -70.98 25.66
CA LEU A 56 -50.38 -70.53 26.87
C LEU A 56 -49.49 -70.62 28.11
N ALA A 57 -48.70 -71.68 28.25
CA ALA A 57 -47.75 -71.81 29.35
C ALA A 57 -46.71 -70.66 29.30
N HIS A 58 -46.16 -70.37 28.13
CA HIS A 58 -45.27 -69.23 27.93
C HIS A 58 -45.96 -67.88 28.15
N TYR A 59 -47.23 -67.72 27.75
CA TYR A 59 -47.99 -66.52 28.08
C TYR A 59 -48.13 -66.33 29.59
N VAL A 60 -48.53 -67.37 30.33
CA VAL A 60 -48.68 -67.27 31.79
C VAL A 60 -47.32 -67.12 32.50
N TYR A 61 -46.23 -67.68 31.97
CA TYR A 61 -44.86 -67.37 32.41
C TYR A 61 -44.49 -65.90 32.19
N SER A 62 -44.82 -65.34 31.02
CA SER A 62 -44.65 -63.91 30.75
C SER A 62 -45.42 -63.05 31.76
N VAL A 63 -46.70 -63.41 32.04
CA VAL A 63 -47.50 -62.72 33.07
C VAL A 63 -46.88 -62.89 34.46
N PHE A 64 -46.36 -64.06 34.79
CA PHE A 64 -45.67 -64.31 36.06
C PHE A 64 -44.49 -63.36 36.25
N TYR A 65 -43.57 -63.32 35.29
CA TYR A 65 -42.38 -62.47 35.35
C TYR A 65 -42.70 -60.96 35.29
N PHE A 66 -43.85 -60.57 34.75
CA PHE A 66 -44.25 -59.16 34.63
C PHE A 66 -45.22 -58.67 35.73
N LYS A 67 -45.70 -59.53 36.62
CA LYS A 67 -46.66 -59.13 37.66
C LYS A 67 -45.95 -58.38 38.79
N GLY A 68 -46.39 -57.13 39.05
CA GLY A 68 -45.91 -56.35 40.18
C GLY A 68 -46.11 -57.06 41.53
N GLY A 69 -45.11 -56.99 42.41
CA GLY A 69 -45.09 -57.69 43.71
C GLY A 69 -44.59 -59.14 43.66
N ASN A 70 -44.27 -59.68 42.48
CA ASN A 70 -43.58 -60.96 42.35
C ASN A 70 -42.07 -60.80 42.66
N PRO A 71 -41.49 -61.58 43.60
CA PRO A 71 -40.05 -61.56 43.87
C PRO A 71 -39.19 -61.92 42.66
N ASP A 72 -39.74 -62.72 41.74
CA ASP A 72 -39.07 -63.10 40.49
C ASP A 72 -39.35 -62.09 39.36
N PHE A 73 -39.88 -60.89 39.62
CA PHE A 73 -40.20 -59.92 38.56
C PHE A 73 -38.98 -59.61 37.68
N ASN A 74 -39.12 -59.82 36.38
CA ASN A 74 -38.04 -59.59 35.42
C ASN A 74 -38.64 -59.28 34.04
N ILE A 75 -38.41 -58.05 33.57
CA ILE A 75 -38.94 -57.55 32.29
C ILE A 75 -38.40 -58.37 31.10
N ASP A 76 -37.13 -58.76 31.13
CA ASP A 76 -36.47 -59.46 30.02
C ASP A 76 -36.95 -60.91 29.94
N SER A 77 -37.06 -61.60 31.08
CA SER A 77 -37.65 -62.95 31.15
C SER A 77 -39.12 -62.94 30.74
N ALA A 78 -39.88 -61.92 31.13
CA ALA A 78 -41.25 -61.74 30.69
C ALA A 78 -41.32 -61.60 29.17
N TYR A 79 -40.50 -60.72 28.60
CA TYR A 79 -40.45 -60.50 27.16
C TYR A 79 -40.07 -61.75 26.37
N HIS A 80 -39.04 -62.46 26.82
CA HIS A 80 -38.61 -63.72 26.22
C HIS A 80 -39.76 -64.73 26.13
N HIS A 81 -40.48 -64.94 27.24
CA HIS A 81 -41.63 -65.84 27.26
C HIS A 81 -42.82 -65.29 26.45
N ALA A 82 -43.01 -63.97 26.36
CA ALA A 82 -44.02 -63.40 25.46
C ALA A 82 -43.72 -63.69 23.99
N LEU A 83 -42.45 -63.61 23.57
CA LEU A 83 -42.03 -63.94 22.20
C LEU A 83 -42.15 -65.44 21.90
N LEU A 84 -41.72 -66.30 22.82
CA LEU A 84 -41.94 -67.75 22.69
C LEU A 84 -43.43 -68.07 22.58
N SER A 85 -44.26 -67.43 23.40
CA SER A 85 -45.72 -67.57 23.34
C SER A 85 -46.30 -67.18 21.97
N LEU A 86 -45.89 -66.04 21.40
CA LEU A 86 -46.33 -65.60 20.08
C LEU A 86 -45.85 -66.53 18.96
N SER A 87 -44.61 -67.00 19.04
CA SER A 87 -44.03 -67.95 18.09
C SER A 87 -44.80 -69.26 18.12
N ASP A 88 -44.96 -69.86 19.30
CA ASP A 88 -45.65 -71.14 19.47
C ASP A 88 -47.12 -71.06 19.04
N PHE A 89 -47.79 -69.93 19.31
CA PHE A 89 -49.19 -69.68 18.91
C PHE A 89 -49.39 -69.80 17.38
N HIS A 90 -48.38 -69.43 16.59
CA HIS A 90 -48.40 -69.53 15.13
C HIS A 90 -48.43 -70.99 14.64
N PHE A 91 -47.72 -71.89 15.34
CA PHE A 91 -47.53 -73.29 14.94
C PHE A 91 -48.52 -74.28 15.61
N GLU A 92 -49.50 -73.78 16.36
CA GLU A 92 -50.46 -74.66 17.06
C GLU A 92 -51.44 -75.38 16.14
N SER A 93 -51.67 -76.67 16.43
CA SER A 93 -52.65 -77.52 15.75
C SER A 93 -54.11 -77.13 16.05
N PRO A 94 -55.08 -77.50 15.20
CA PRO A 94 -56.51 -77.22 15.43
C PRO A 94 -57.05 -77.71 16.79
N ARG A 95 -56.51 -78.83 17.29
CA ARG A 95 -56.87 -79.41 18.59
C ARG A 95 -56.34 -78.58 19.79
N GLN A 96 -55.18 -77.94 19.64
CA GLN A 96 -54.60 -77.04 20.64
C GLN A 96 -55.35 -75.71 20.69
N ARG A 97 -55.70 -75.16 19.52
CA ARG A 97 -56.54 -73.95 19.38
C ARG A 97 -57.92 -74.08 20.04
N GLU A 98 -58.56 -75.25 19.91
CA GLU A 98 -59.85 -75.50 20.58
C GLU A 98 -59.74 -75.57 22.12
N ARG A 99 -58.60 -76.03 22.66
CA ARG A 99 -58.36 -76.05 24.11
C ARG A 99 -58.11 -74.65 24.68
N MET A 100 -57.46 -73.76 23.90
CA MET A 100 -57.26 -72.36 24.28
C MET A 100 -58.55 -71.57 24.43
N LYS A 101 -59.66 -71.96 23.78
CA LYS A 101 -60.98 -71.31 24.00
C LYS A 101 -61.47 -71.37 25.45
N ARG A 102 -60.95 -72.29 26.28
CA ARG A 102 -61.28 -72.42 27.71
C ARG A 102 -60.54 -71.42 28.62
N PHE A 103 -59.57 -70.70 28.07
CA PHE A 103 -58.82 -69.63 28.72
C PHE A 103 -58.55 -68.55 27.66
N PRO A 104 -59.41 -67.51 27.53
CA PRO A 104 -59.48 -66.66 26.34
C PRO A 104 -58.20 -65.82 26.20
N VAL A 105 -57.20 -66.41 25.54
CA VAL A 105 -55.94 -65.81 25.14
C VAL A 105 -55.81 -66.09 23.65
N ASP A 106 -55.66 -65.02 22.90
CA ASP A 106 -55.38 -65.04 21.47
C ASP A 106 -54.11 -64.22 21.21
N SER A 107 -53.69 -64.16 19.95
CA SER A 107 -52.53 -63.37 19.55
C SER A 107 -52.68 -61.89 19.94
N SER A 108 -53.88 -61.32 19.92
CA SER A 108 -54.12 -59.92 20.28
C SER A 108 -53.84 -59.65 21.76
N ILE A 109 -54.20 -60.59 22.63
CA ILE A 109 -53.97 -60.51 24.08
C ILE A 109 -52.49 -60.65 24.39
N ILE A 110 -51.78 -61.58 23.73
CA ILE A 110 -50.34 -61.77 23.91
C ILE A 110 -49.56 -60.56 23.37
N ILE A 111 -49.94 -60.01 22.21
CA ILE A 111 -49.36 -58.78 21.66
C ILE A 111 -49.56 -57.60 22.61
N ARG A 112 -50.78 -57.38 23.12
CA ARG A 112 -51.06 -56.30 24.08
C ARG A 112 -50.29 -56.47 25.39
N HIS A 113 -50.04 -57.71 25.81
CA HIS A 113 -49.21 -57.99 26.98
C HIS A 113 -47.74 -57.66 26.71
N ARG A 114 -47.20 -58.08 25.55
CA ARG A 114 -45.85 -57.72 25.11
C ARG A 114 -45.68 -56.20 25.03
N GLU A 115 -46.65 -55.47 24.49
CA GLU A 115 -46.62 -54.01 24.40
C GLU A 115 -46.54 -53.33 25.78
N LYS A 116 -47.14 -53.92 26.82
CA LYS A 116 -46.98 -53.43 28.21
C LYS A 116 -45.57 -53.69 28.73
N ILE A 117 -44.99 -54.84 28.40
CA ILE A 117 -43.59 -55.18 28.73
C ILE A 117 -42.63 -54.24 28.00
N ASP A 118 -42.84 -54.01 26.71
CA ASP A 118 -42.11 -53.05 25.86
C ASP A 118 -42.14 -51.65 26.49
N SER A 119 -43.33 -51.20 26.90
CA SER A 119 -43.51 -49.89 27.56
C SER A 119 -42.75 -49.80 28.88
N ALA A 120 -42.79 -50.84 29.72
CA ALA A 120 -42.06 -50.87 30.99
C ALA A 120 -40.54 -50.95 30.78
N ALA A 121 -40.08 -51.70 29.78
CA ALA A 121 -38.68 -51.77 29.39
C ALA A 121 -38.17 -50.40 28.91
N PHE A 122 -38.98 -49.68 28.14
CA PHE A 122 -38.68 -48.31 27.71
C PHE A 122 -38.62 -47.34 28.90
N GLN A 123 -39.55 -47.42 29.86
CA GLN A 123 -39.49 -46.59 31.07
C GLN A 123 -38.23 -46.88 31.90
N ARG A 124 -37.79 -48.14 31.97
CA ARG A 124 -36.52 -48.51 32.61
C ARG A 124 -35.33 -47.87 31.90
N ALA A 125 -35.28 -47.91 30.57
CA ALA A 125 -34.23 -47.25 29.80
C ALA A 125 -34.27 -45.71 30.01
N LYS A 126 -35.46 -45.12 30.01
CA LYS A 126 -35.66 -43.68 30.25
C LYS A 126 -35.26 -43.24 31.65
N ALA A 127 -35.46 -44.09 32.66
CA ALA A 127 -35.04 -43.80 34.04
C ALA A 127 -33.51 -43.84 34.20
N LEU A 128 -32.81 -44.72 33.47
CA LEU A 128 -31.35 -44.76 33.44
C LEU A 128 -30.76 -43.62 32.59
N ASN A 129 -31.43 -43.30 31.48
CA ASN A 129 -31.10 -42.21 30.56
C ASN A 129 -29.63 -42.18 30.10
N THR A 130 -29.07 -43.35 29.77
CA THR A 130 -27.71 -43.47 29.19
C THR A 130 -27.77 -44.00 27.77
N GLU A 131 -26.78 -43.65 26.94
CA GLU A 131 -26.62 -44.19 25.57
C GLU A 131 -26.76 -45.72 25.56
N GLN A 132 -26.04 -46.41 26.47
CA GLN A 132 -26.07 -47.87 26.59
C GLN A 132 -27.44 -48.41 26.96
N SER A 133 -28.19 -47.75 27.86
CA SER A 133 -29.51 -48.22 28.27
C SER A 133 -30.53 -48.23 27.13
N TYR A 134 -30.45 -47.24 26.23
CA TYR A 134 -31.29 -47.19 25.03
C TYR A 134 -30.81 -48.16 23.96
N ILE A 135 -29.49 -48.36 23.80
CA ILE A 135 -28.94 -49.41 22.92
C ILE A 135 -29.44 -50.80 23.35
N ASP A 136 -29.38 -51.12 24.65
CA ASP A 136 -29.86 -52.40 25.18
C ASP A 136 -31.35 -52.60 24.93
N PHE A 137 -32.16 -51.54 25.10
CA PHE A 137 -33.58 -51.57 24.77
C PHE A 137 -33.82 -51.81 23.28
N LEU A 138 -33.15 -51.07 22.40
CA LEU A 138 -33.27 -51.18 20.95
C LEU A 138 -32.82 -52.55 20.42
N ASN A 139 -31.85 -53.20 21.07
CA ASN A 139 -31.38 -54.52 20.67
C ASN A 139 -32.33 -55.64 21.15
N ARG A 140 -32.84 -55.55 22.38
CA ARG A 140 -33.65 -56.63 22.98
C ARG A 140 -35.14 -56.55 22.63
N PHE A 141 -35.71 -55.35 22.51
CA PHE A 141 -37.15 -55.14 22.32
C PHE A 141 -37.45 -54.71 20.87
N SER A 142 -37.28 -55.64 19.92
CA SER A 142 -37.36 -55.39 18.47
C SER A 142 -38.76 -55.00 17.97
N PHE A 143 -39.81 -55.39 18.70
CA PHE A 143 -41.21 -55.13 18.33
C PHE A 143 -41.86 -53.95 19.06
N ALA A 144 -41.11 -53.22 19.89
CA ALA A 144 -41.65 -52.11 20.67
C ALA A 144 -42.05 -50.92 19.77
N ALA A 145 -43.17 -50.27 20.09
CA ALA A 145 -43.60 -49.06 19.37
C ALA A 145 -42.69 -47.85 19.66
N GLN A 146 -42.03 -47.84 20.83
CA GLN A 146 -41.21 -46.73 21.32
C GLN A 146 -39.79 -46.68 20.71
N ARG A 147 -39.48 -47.54 19.74
CA ARG A 147 -38.11 -47.65 19.18
C ARG A 147 -37.62 -46.37 18.53
N ALA A 148 -38.48 -45.67 17.79
CA ALA A 148 -38.11 -44.38 17.18
C ALA A 148 -37.72 -43.36 18.26
N LEU A 149 -38.57 -43.20 19.28
CA LEU A 149 -38.31 -42.32 20.40
C LEU A 149 -37.08 -42.74 21.23
N ALA A 150 -36.85 -44.05 21.42
CA ALA A 150 -35.66 -44.55 22.11
C ALA A 150 -34.36 -44.28 21.33
N ALA A 151 -34.40 -44.34 20.00
CA ALA A 151 -33.28 -43.96 19.14
C ALA A 151 -33.02 -42.44 19.22
N GLU A 152 -34.06 -41.62 19.21
CA GLU A 152 -33.93 -40.17 19.40
C GLU A 152 -33.33 -39.82 20.77
N LEU A 153 -33.80 -40.44 21.85
CA LEU A 153 -33.25 -40.20 23.20
C LEU A 153 -31.82 -40.71 23.35
N ARG A 154 -31.47 -41.84 22.72
CA ARG A 154 -30.08 -42.33 22.64
C ARG A 154 -29.18 -41.29 22.00
N ASP A 155 -29.60 -40.78 20.83
CA ASP A 155 -28.84 -39.80 20.07
C ASP A 155 -28.72 -38.48 20.83
N GLU A 156 -29.76 -38.04 21.54
CA GLU A 156 -29.73 -36.84 22.38
C GLU A 156 -28.76 -37.00 23.55
N VAL A 157 -28.78 -38.14 24.26
CA VAL A 157 -27.84 -38.39 25.37
C VAL A 157 -26.40 -38.44 24.87
N ALA A 158 -26.14 -39.16 23.78
CA ALA A 158 -24.80 -39.22 23.18
C ALA A 158 -24.32 -37.85 22.70
N TYR A 159 -25.22 -37.00 22.21
CA TYR A 159 -24.91 -35.62 21.86
C TYR A 159 -24.58 -34.76 23.08
N LEU A 160 -25.33 -34.91 24.19
CA LEU A 160 -25.04 -34.24 25.46
C LEU A 160 -23.70 -34.69 26.06
N ASP A 161 -23.34 -35.97 25.92
CA ASP A 161 -22.02 -36.47 26.32
C ASP A 161 -20.90 -35.83 25.49
N ALA A 162 -21.09 -35.72 24.17
CA ALA A 162 -20.15 -35.01 23.29
C ALA A 162 -20.05 -33.52 23.64
N LEU A 163 -21.17 -32.86 24.02
CA LEU A 163 -21.17 -31.49 24.52
C LEU A 163 -20.43 -31.33 25.84
N LYS A 164 -20.50 -32.33 26.72
CA LYS A 164 -19.82 -32.33 28.01
C LYS A 164 -18.30 -32.44 27.84
N GLU A 165 -17.83 -33.29 26.91
CA GLU A 165 -16.41 -33.39 26.58
C GLU A 165 -15.91 -32.19 25.79
N ASN A 166 -16.74 -31.64 24.90
CA ASN A 166 -16.50 -30.44 24.09
C ASN A 166 -15.18 -30.49 23.31
N THR A 167 -14.84 -31.66 22.74
CA THR A 167 -13.69 -31.83 21.85
C THR A 167 -14.14 -32.22 20.45
N TYR A 168 -13.35 -31.87 19.43
CA TYR A 168 -13.67 -32.29 18.06
C TYR A 168 -13.68 -33.82 17.93
N MET A 169 -12.88 -34.54 18.72
CA MET A 169 -12.84 -36.01 18.73
C MET A 169 -14.16 -36.61 19.23
N ALA A 170 -14.76 -36.03 20.27
CA ALA A 170 -16.05 -36.46 20.80
C ALA A 170 -17.17 -36.27 19.78
N PHE A 171 -17.24 -35.09 19.11
CA PHE A 171 -18.22 -34.86 18.06
C PHE A 171 -17.97 -35.73 16.81
N ARG A 172 -16.71 -36.01 16.46
CA ARG A 172 -16.38 -36.94 15.38
C ARG A 172 -16.91 -38.35 15.68
N GLU A 173 -16.71 -38.82 16.91
CA GLU A 173 -17.20 -40.12 17.34
C GLU A 173 -18.74 -40.18 17.37
N TYR A 174 -19.39 -39.11 17.84
CA TYR A 174 -20.85 -38.96 17.76
C TYR A 174 -21.38 -39.07 16.33
N LEU A 175 -20.80 -38.30 15.39
CA LEU A 175 -21.21 -38.31 13.97
C LEU A 175 -20.95 -39.67 13.30
N ARG A 176 -19.88 -40.37 13.71
CA ARG A 176 -19.57 -41.71 13.23
C ARG A 176 -20.61 -42.73 13.72
N LYS A 177 -21.05 -42.63 14.97
CA LYS A 177 -22.07 -43.51 15.56
C LYS A 177 -23.49 -43.19 15.04
N TYR A 178 -23.82 -41.91 14.90
CA TYR A 178 -25.19 -41.42 14.66
C TYR A 178 -25.29 -40.40 13.51
N PRO A 179 -24.89 -40.76 12.28
CA PRO A 179 -24.85 -39.82 11.15
C PRO A 179 -26.22 -39.31 10.71
N ALA A 180 -27.29 -40.08 11.00
CA ALA A 180 -28.67 -39.73 10.65
C ALA A 180 -29.45 -39.02 11.77
N SER A 181 -28.78 -38.66 12.88
CA SER A 181 -29.44 -37.99 13.99
C SER A 181 -29.96 -36.60 13.60
N ALA A 182 -31.06 -36.17 14.22
CA ALA A 182 -31.55 -34.80 14.12
C ALA A 182 -30.51 -33.75 14.57
N ARG A 183 -29.54 -34.14 15.42
CA ARG A 183 -28.43 -33.27 15.88
C ARG A 183 -27.18 -33.35 15.01
N ALA A 184 -27.14 -34.19 13.98
CA ALA A 184 -25.93 -34.40 13.17
C ALA A 184 -25.41 -33.10 12.53
N THR A 185 -26.30 -32.23 12.04
CA THR A 185 -25.90 -30.94 11.47
C THR A 185 -25.25 -30.02 12.51
N GLU A 186 -25.84 -29.92 13.71
CA GLU A 186 -25.31 -29.11 14.81
C GLU A 186 -23.96 -29.67 15.31
N ALA A 187 -23.89 -30.99 15.48
CA ALA A 187 -22.67 -31.69 15.87
C ALA A 187 -21.56 -31.52 14.84
N ASN A 188 -21.87 -31.56 13.54
CA ASN A 188 -20.89 -31.31 12.47
C ASN A 188 -20.39 -29.87 12.48
N ALA A 189 -21.26 -28.88 12.68
CA ALA A 189 -20.84 -27.49 12.81
C ALA A 189 -19.87 -27.29 14.01
N ARG A 190 -20.17 -27.91 15.17
CA ARG A 190 -19.28 -27.89 16.34
C ARG A 190 -17.97 -28.63 16.09
N TYR A 191 -18.03 -29.81 15.46
CA TYR A 191 -16.86 -30.58 15.07
C TYR A 191 -15.90 -29.75 14.22
N GLN A 192 -16.40 -29.15 13.13
CA GLN A 192 -15.59 -28.34 12.21
C GLN A 192 -14.96 -27.15 12.92
N LYS A 193 -15.72 -26.44 13.78
CA LYS A 193 -15.23 -25.30 14.56
C LYS A 193 -14.09 -25.69 15.49
N LEU A 194 -14.32 -26.70 16.33
CA LEU A 194 -13.34 -27.14 17.33
C LEU A 194 -12.10 -27.76 16.68
N LEU A 195 -12.26 -28.45 15.54
CA LEU A 195 -11.16 -28.99 14.77
C LEU A 195 -10.26 -27.86 14.25
N TYR A 196 -10.86 -26.84 13.62
CA TYR A 196 -10.13 -25.65 13.17
C TYR A 196 -9.39 -24.98 14.33
N GLU A 197 -10.12 -24.64 15.41
CA GLU A 197 -9.53 -23.98 16.58
C GLU A 197 -8.39 -24.80 17.22
N ALA A 198 -8.49 -26.12 17.24
CA ALA A 198 -7.47 -26.99 17.81
C ALA A 198 -6.23 -27.13 16.90
N GLU A 199 -6.43 -27.41 15.62
CA GLU A 199 -5.33 -27.63 14.66
C GLU A 199 -4.59 -26.33 14.30
N THR A 200 -5.23 -25.16 14.44
CA THR A 200 -4.62 -23.86 14.16
C THR A 200 -4.39 -23.00 15.41
N ARG A 201 -4.41 -23.61 16.59
CA ARG A 201 -4.32 -22.91 17.89
C ARG A 201 -3.04 -22.09 18.04
N ASP A 202 -1.95 -22.56 17.47
CA ASP A 202 -0.64 -21.90 17.54
C ASP A 202 -0.53 -20.68 16.62
N LYS A 203 -1.51 -20.47 15.72
CA LYS A 203 -1.58 -19.38 14.75
C LYS A 203 -0.38 -19.30 13.82
N LYS A 204 0.28 -20.43 13.55
CA LYS A 204 1.46 -20.50 12.68
C LYS A 204 1.12 -20.91 11.26
N LEU A 205 1.90 -20.40 10.31
CA LEU A 205 1.80 -20.72 8.89
C LEU A 205 1.84 -22.23 8.65
N ALA A 206 2.77 -22.95 9.29
CA ALA A 206 2.91 -24.39 9.13
C ALA A 206 1.63 -25.15 9.50
N SER A 207 0.93 -24.72 10.56
CA SER A 207 -0.31 -25.33 11.03
C SER A 207 -1.48 -25.01 10.11
N TYR A 208 -1.59 -23.77 9.61
CA TYR A 208 -2.59 -23.42 8.58
C TYR A 208 -2.38 -24.17 7.26
N GLU A 209 -1.14 -24.27 6.77
CA GLU A 209 -0.81 -25.02 5.55
C GLU A 209 -1.09 -26.52 5.72
N LYS A 210 -0.78 -27.10 6.89
CA LYS A 210 -1.14 -28.47 7.24
C LYS A 210 -2.66 -28.66 7.24
N PHE A 211 -3.40 -27.75 7.86
CA PHE A 211 -4.85 -27.81 7.94
C PHE A 211 -5.52 -27.80 6.56
N LEU A 212 -5.10 -26.91 5.65
CA LEU A 212 -5.65 -26.88 4.28
C LEU A 212 -5.31 -28.13 3.46
N ARG A 213 -4.16 -28.74 3.72
CA ARG A 213 -3.74 -29.98 3.05
C ARG A 213 -4.54 -31.19 3.54
N GLU A 214 -4.84 -31.26 4.84
CA GLU A 214 -5.59 -32.36 5.45
C GLU A 214 -7.11 -32.21 5.29
N TYR A 215 -7.61 -30.97 5.26
CA TYR A 215 -9.04 -30.63 5.21
C TYR A 215 -9.36 -29.62 4.10
N PRO A 216 -9.19 -29.96 2.81
CA PRO A 216 -9.37 -29.02 1.70
C PRO A 216 -10.80 -28.48 1.58
N GLU A 217 -11.82 -29.26 1.95
CA GLU A 217 -13.24 -28.86 1.85
C GLU A 217 -13.78 -28.22 3.15
N THR A 218 -12.89 -27.75 4.04
CA THR A 218 -13.28 -27.13 5.31
C THR A 218 -14.11 -25.86 5.09
N PRO A 219 -15.18 -25.63 5.88
CA PRO A 219 -15.94 -24.37 5.81
C PRO A 219 -15.11 -23.15 6.24
N TYR A 220 -13.99 -23.36 6.94
CA TYR A 220 -13.05 -22.31 7.39
C TYR A 220 -11.95 -21.99 6.38
N ARG A 221 -12.06 -22.50 5.13
CA ARG A 221 -11.00 -22.37 4.13
C ARG A 221 -10.62 -20.91 3.88
N ARG A 222 -11.60 -20.01 3.80
CA ARG A 222 -11.38 -18.60 3.50
C ARG A 222 -10.67 -17.87 4.62
N GLU A 223 -10.98 -18.21 5.86
CA GLU A 223 -10.33 -17.70 7.07
C GLU A 223 -8.89 -18.20 7.16
N VAL A 224 -8.66 -19.49 6.91
CA VAL A 224 -7.32 -20.07 6.90
C VAL A 224 -6.47 -19.49 5.77
N GLU A 225 -7.02 -19.36 4.57
CA GLU A 225 -6.32 -18.73 3.44
C GLU A 225 -5.99 -17.26 3.71
N LEU A 226 -6.82 -16.54 4.47
CA LEU A 226 -6.50 -15.17 4.91
C LEU A 226 -5.27 -15.19 5.82
N GLN A 227 -5.23 -16.08 6.80
CA GLN A 227 -4.09 -16.20 7.71
C GLN A 227 -2.81 -16.57 6.94
N VAL A 228 -2.87 -17.51 5.99
CA VAL A 228 -1.75 -17.86 5.12
C VAL A 228 -1.28 -16.64 4.31
N PHE A 229 -2.21 -15.92 3.67
CA PHE A 229 -1.90 -14.72 2.90
C PHE A 229 -1.20 -13.66 3.77
N GLU A 230 -1.79 -13.26 4.89
CA GLU A 230 -1.22 -12.22 5.74
C GLU A 230 0.15 -12.58 6.32
N ILE A 231 0.39 -13.85 6.67
CA ILE A 231 1.68 -14.30 7.22
C ILE A 231 2.73 -14.36 6.12
N THR A 232 2.40 -14.96 4.97
CA THR A 232 3.36 -15.14 3.87
C THR A 232 3.79 -13.81 3.25
N THR A 233 2.89 -12.82 3.20
CA THR A 233 3.20 -11.49 2.69
C THR A 233 3.56 -10.48 3.79
N ALA A 234 3.77 -10.94 5.03
CA ALA A 234 4.00 -10.05 6.17
C ALA A 234 5.22 -9.15 6.03
N SER A 235 6.21 -9.59 5.26
CA SER A 235 7.42 -8.79 4.99
C SER A 235 7.13 -7.54 4.16
N GLY A 236 6.00 -7.48 3.45
CA GLY A 236 5.68 -6.40 2.52
C GLY A 236 6.57 -6.33 1.28
N SER A 237 7.58 -7.19 1.15
CA SER A 237 8.49 -7.19 0.01
C SER A 237 7.80 -7.70 -1.25
N LYS A 238 8.19 -7.17 -2.42
CA LYS A 238 7.72 -7.66 -3.73
C LYS A 238 7.84 -9.19 -3.82
N LYS A 239 9.02 -9.72 -3.46
CA LYS A 239 9.30 -11.16 -3.46
C LYS A 239 8.28 -11.96 -2.64
N SER A 240 7.88 -11.49 -1.46
CA SER A 240 6.88 -12.21 -0.66
C SER A 240 5.51 -12.30 -1.31
N PHE A 241 5.08 -11.26 -2.05
CA PHE A 241 3.85 -11.30 -2.82
C PHE A 241 3.99 -12.19 -4.08
N GLU A 242 5.14 -12.17 -4.75
CA GLU A 242 5.45 -13.06 -5.87
C GLU A 242 5.39 -14.53 -5.44
N ASP A 243 6.10 -14.88 -4.36
CA ASP A 243 6.14 -16.22 -3.79
C ASP A 243 4.73 -16.69 -3.38
N PHE A 244 3.91 -15.80 -2.82
CA PHE A 244 2.50 -16.10 -2.52
C PHE A 244 1.69 -16.40 -3.79
N LEU A 245 1.81 -15.60 -4.84
CA LEU A 245 1.09 -15.81 -6.10
C LEU A 245 1.51 -17.09 -6.81
N ILE A 246 2.77 -17.50 -6.68
CA ILE A 246 3.31 -18.74 -7.23
C ILE A 246 2.82 -19.95 -6.41
N LYS A 247 2.88 -19.88 -5.08
CA LYS A 247 2.52 -21.00 -4.19
C LYS A 247 1.00 -21.18 -4.06
N TYR A 248 0.23 -20.09 -4.13
CA TYR A 248 -1.22 -20.05 -3.91
C TYR A 248 -2.02 -19.40 -5.06
N PRO A 249 -1.85 -19.83 -6.32
CA PRO A 249 -2.44 -19.16 -7.48
C PRO A 249 -3.98 -19.19 -7.50
N ARG A 250 -4.60 -20.12 -6.76
CA ARG A 250 -6.07 -20.29 -6.65
C ARG A 250 -6.66 -19.71 -5.35
N SER A 251 -5.85 -19.08 -4.50
CA SER A 251 -6.38 -18.49 -3.27
C SER A 251 -7.36 -17.37 -3.57
N ALA A 252 -8.38 -17.22 -2.71
CA ALA A 252 -9.30 -16.09 -2.75
C ALA A 252 -8.59 -14.71 -2.64
N TYR A 253 -7.36 -14.67 -2.13
CA TYR A 253 -6.58 -13.44 -1.92
C TYR A 253 -5.53 -13.18 -3.01
N ALA A 254 -5.44 -14.02 -4.04
CA ALA A 254 -4.47 -13.85 -5.13
C ALA A 254 -4.64 -12.51 -5.86
N MET A 255 -5.87 -12.03 -6.08
CA MET A 255 -6.08 -10.72 -6.69
C MET A 255 -5.63 -9.57 -5.78
N LYS A 256 -5.88 -9.68 -4.47
CA LYS A 256 -5.46 -8.68 -3.47
C LYS A 256 -3.93 -8.56 -3.44
N ALA A 257 -3.23 -9.70 -3.40
CA ALA A 257 -1.78 -9.79 -3.47
C ALA A 257 -1.23 -9.16 -4.76
N ARG A 258 -1.84 -9.47 -5.91
CA ARG A 258 -1.45 -8.93 -7.22
C ARG A 258 -1.60 -7.42 -7.28
N ASN A 259 -2.70 -6.88 -6.76
CA ASN A 259 -2.95 -5.45 -6.77
C ASN A 259 -1.94 -4.68 -5.89
N ILE A 260 -1.60 -5.20 -4.71
CA ILE A 260 -0.54 -4.61 -3.87
C ILE A 260 0.80 -4.66 -4.62
N LEU A 261 1.17 -5.82 -5.15
CA LEU A 261 2.42 -6.00 -5.89
C LEU A 261 2.54 -5.04 -7.10
N TYR A 262 1.44 -4.79 -7.81
CA TYR A 262 1.39 -3.82 -8.90
C TYR A 262 1.80 -2.41 -8.44
N HIS A 263 1.28 -1.94 -7.30
CA HIS A 263 1.64 -0.62 -6.79
C HIS A 263 3.06 -0.57 -6.21
N LEU A 264 3.57 -1.67 -5.63
CA LEU A 264 4.98 -1.75 -5.22
C LEU A 264 5.95 -1.57 -6.39
N TYR A 265 5.63 -2.10 -7.57
CA TYR A 265 6.43 -1.84 -8.78
C TYR A 265 6.25 -0.41 -9.30
N ARG A 266 5.00 0.08 -9.31
CA ARG A 266 4.67 1.41 -9.84
C ARG A 266 5.33 2.54 -9.05
N GLU A 267 5.31 2.46 -7.71
CA GLU A 267 5.88 3.50 -6.84
C GLU A 267 7.41 3.62 -6.99
N LYS A 268 8.08 2.48 -7.24
CA LYS A 268 9.53 2.44 -7.49
C LYS A 268 9.91 2.81 -8.93
N GLU A 269 8.94 3.17 -9.77
CA GLU A 269 9.13 3.41 -11.21
C GLU A 269 9.82 2.25 -11.96
N GLU A 270 9.61 1.02 -11.47
CA GLU A 270 10.24 -0.18 -12.03
C GLU A 270 9.41 -0.79 -13.16
N ALA A 271 10.10 -1.54 -14.05
CA ALA A 271 9.44 -2.27 -15.11
C ALA A 271 8.52 -3.37 -14.55
N ILE A 272 7.21 -3.24 -14.80
CA ILE A 272 6.20 -4.18 -14.31
C ILE A 272 6.24 -5.50 -15.12
N PRO A 273 6.42 -6.66 -14.47
CA PRO A 273 6.48 -7.96 -15.16
C PRO A 273 5.19 -8.29 -15.92
N SER A 274 5.32 -8.88 -17.12
CA SER A 274 4.17 -9.18 -17.99
C SER A 274 3.16 -10.16 -17.37
N TRP A 275 3.63 -11.12 -16.56
CA TRP A 275 2.79 -12.09 -15.84
C TRP A 275 1.94 -11.44 -14.74
N LEU A 276 2.32 -10.25 -14.26
CA LEU A 276 1.55 -9.47 -13.29
C LEU A 276 0.40 -8.71 -13.95
N LEU A 277 0.53 -8.39 -15.24
CA LEU A 277 -0.43 -7.56 -15.98
C LEU A 277 -1.65 -8.37 -16.42
N THR A 278 -2.69 -8.39 -15.58
CA THR A 278 -4.04 -8.86 -15.96
C THR A 278 -4.71 -7.87 -16.91
N ASP A 279 -5.81 -8.27 -17.54
CA ASP A 279 -6.59 -7.38 -18.41
C ASP A 279 -7.10 -6.15 -17.65
N SER A 280 -7.50 -6.31 -16.38
CA SER A 280 -7.90 -5.21 -15.50
C SER A 280 -6.75 -4.22 -15.27
N ILE A 281 -5.53 -4.70 -14.97
CA ILE A 281 -4.36 -3.82 -14.74
C ILE A 281 -3.94 -3.13 -16.05
N ARG A 282 -3.96 -3.83 -17.19
CA ARG A 282 -3.67 -3.22 -18.51
C ARG A 282 -4.64 -2.09 -18.84
N GLN A 283 -5.93 -2.28 -18.54
CA GLN A 283 -6.94 -1.25 -18.73
C GLN A 283 -6.68 -0.05 -17.84
N VAL A 284 -6.43 -0.25 -16.54
CA VAL A 284 -6.09 0.83 -15.60
C VAL A 284 -4.90 1.64 -16.09
N ARG A 285 -3.79 0.99 -16.46
CA ARG A 285 -2.59 1.66 -17.00
C ARG A 285 -2.87 2.48 -18.25
N LYS A 286 -3.76 2.00 -19.13
CA LYS A 286 -4.15 2.72 -20.35
C LYS A 286 -4.94 3.99 -20.02
N LEU A 287 -5.81 3.96 -19.00
CA LEU A 287 -6.61 5.11 -18.57
C LEU A 287 -5.77 6.12 -17.76
N GLU A 288 -4.75 5.63 -17.05
CA GLU A 288 -3.75 6.45 -16.35
C GLU A 288 -2.71 7.08 -17.31
N ALA A 289 -2.70 6.70 -18.59
CA ALA A 289 -1.79 7.26 -19.57
C ALA A 289 -2.25 8.66 -20.02
N GLY A 290 -1.70 9.68 -19.37
CA GLY A 290 -1.92 11.09 -19.70
C GLY A 290 -2.80 11.82 -18.69
N TYR A 291 -3.14 13.07 -19.02
CA TYR A 291 -3.94 13.93 -18.15
C TYR A 291 -5.44 13.83 -18.48
N LEU A 292 -6.25 14.25 -17.50
CA LEU A 292 -7.69 14.42 -17.63
C LEU A 292 -8.07 15.90 -17.57
N VAL A 293 -9.19 16.22 -18.22
CA VAL A 293 -9.80 17.55 -18.24
C VAL A 293 -11.28 17.41 -17.85
N PRO A 294 -11.81 18.28 -16.98
CA PRO A 294 -13.19 18.20 -16.57
C PRO A 294 -14.15 18.62 -17.69
N PHE A 295 -15.35 18.05 -17.68
CA PHE A 295 -16.48 18.47 -18.49
C PHE A 295 -17.77 18.44 -17.67
N TYR A 296 -18.74 19.28 -18.03
CA TYR A 296 -20.04 19.35 -17.36
C TYR A 296 -21.15 18.72 -18.22
N ARG A 297 -21.99 17.85 -17.65
CA ARG A 297 -23.17 17.27 -18.33
C ARG A 297 -24.23 16.91 -17.30
N GLU A 298 -25.48 17.33 -17.57
CA GLU A 298 -26.67 16.93 -16.78
C GLU A 298 -26.51 17.20 -15.28
N GLY A 299 -26.05 18.39 -14.91
CA GLY A 299 -25.89 18.76 -13.51
C GLY A 299 -24.54 18.37 -12.88
N LYS A 300 -23.75 17.53 -13.56
CA LYS A 300 -22.57 16.85 -12.98
C LYS A 300 -21.29 17.05 -13.77
N LEU A 301 -20.17 16.98 -13.07
CA LEU A 301 -18.81 17.01 -13.56
C LEU A 301 -18.26 15.59 -13.77
N GLY A 302 -17.68 15.37 -14.94
CA GLY A 302 -16.93 14.18 -15.32
C GLY A 302 -15.58 14.56 -15.94
N PHE A 303 -14.83 13.58 -16.42
CA PHE A 303 -13.49 13.81 -16.97
C PHE A 303 -13.28 13.12 -18.31
N MET A 304 -12.59 13.81 -19.22
CA MET A 304 -12.19 13.32 -20.54
C MET A 304 -10.68 13.38 -20.73
N ASP A 305 -10.17 12.57 -21.66
CA ASP A 305 -8.76 12.59 -22.05
C ASP A 305 -8.42 13.70 -23.07
N ALA A 306 -7.14 13.79 -23.44
CA ALA A 306 -6.64 14.75 -24.42
C ALA A 306 -7.21 14.59 -25.84
N GLN A 307 -7.98 13.52 -26.12
CA GLN A 307 -8.70 13.30 -27.37
C GLN A 307 -10.20 13.58 -27.25
N GLY A 308 -10.66 14.08 -26.09
CA GLY A 308 -12.07 14.37 -25.82
C GLY A 308 -12.91 13.13 -25.52
N ARG A 309 -12.31 11.95 -25.30
CA ARG A 309 -13.05 10.75 -24.93
C ARG A 309 -13.34 10.77 -23.44
N GLU A 310 -14.58 10.51 -23.07
CA GLU A 310 -14.98 10.43 -21.66
C GLU A 310 -14.28 9.23 -21.00
N VAL A 311 -13.53 9.51 -19.94
CA VAL A 311 -12.80 8.51 -19.14
C VAL A 311 -13.55 8.24 -17.84
N VAL A 312 -13.97 9.31 -17.15
CA VAL A 312 -14.78 9.23 -15.94
C VAL A 312 -16.13 9.88 -16.21
N ALA A 313 -17.19 9.11 -16.03
CA ALA A 313 -18.56 9.56 -16.18
C ALA A 313 -18.89 10.64 -15.14
N PRO A 314 -19.84 11.55 -15.42
CA PRO A 314 -20.24 12.57 -14.47
C PRO A 314 -20.67 11.99 -13.12
N PHE A 315 -20.01 12.40 -12.03
CA PHE A 315 -20.18 11.75 -10.72
C PHE A 315 -20.39 12.70 -9.53
N THR A 316 -20.06 13.99 -9.68
CA THR A 316 -20.17 15.01 -8.63
C THR A 316 -20.72 16.32 -9.19
N ASP A 317 -21.40 17.11 -8.37
CA ASP A 317 -21.93 18.42 -8.77
C ASP A 317 -20.89 19.54 -8.56
N GLU A 318 -19.85 19.28 -7.76
CA GLU A 318 -18.78 20.21 -7.40
C GLU A 318 -17.40 19.51 -7.42
N LEU A 319 -16.36 20.24 -7.82
CA LEU A 319 -14.96 19.81 -7.83
C LEU A 319 -14.09 20.88 -7.17
N SER A 320 -12.96 20.46 -6.61
CA SER A 320 -11.93 21.40 -6.17
C SER A 320 -11.40 22.23 -7.35
N LYS A 321 -10.94 23.45 -7.06
CA LYS A 321 -10.39 24.36 -8.08
C LYS A 321 -9.23 23.75 -8.86
N ASP A 322 -8.43 22.90 -8.21
CA ASP A 322 -7.28 22.25 -8.83
C ASP A 322 -7.70 21.32 -9.98
N TYR A 323 -8.83 20.61 -9.83
CA TYR A 323 -9.36 19.77 -10.91
C TYR A 323 -9.99 20.59 -12.04
N LEU A 324 -10.62 21.73 -11.74
CA LEU A 324 -11.24 22.61 -12.75
C LEU A 324 -10.21 23.12 -13.76
N CYS A 325 -8.98 23.36 -13.31
CA CYS A 325 -7.90 23.86 -14.14
C CYS A 325 -7.18 22.79 -14.99
N GLY A 326 -7.66 21.54 -14.95
CA GLY A 326 -7.23 20.47 -15.83
C GLY A 326 -5.83 19.92 -15.50
N ASN A 327 -5.21 19.29 -16.50
CA ASN A 327 -3.94 18.57 -16.38
C ASN A 327 -3.92 17.55 -15.23
N VAL A 328 -5.08 16.91 -14.97
CA VAL A 328 -5.30 16.02 -13.83
C VAL A 328 -4.62 14.67 -14.07
N THR A 329 -3.60 14.37 -13.28
CA THR A 329 -2.74 13.17 -13.43
C THR A 329 -3.00 12.10 -12.36
N GLU A 330 -3.85 12.41 -11.40
CA GLU A 330 -4.26 11.55 -10.29
C GLU A 330 -5.02 10.32 -10.82
N ASP A 331 -4.77 9.15 -10.23
CA ASP A 331 -5.43 7.89 -10.59
C ASP A 331 -6.77 7.67 -9.85
N VAL A 332 -6.92 8.34 -8.71
CA VAL A 332 -8.16 8.44 -7.93
C VAL A 332 -8.58 9.90 -7.86
N LEU A 333 -9.80 10.17 -8.31
CA LEU A 333 -10.42 11.48 -8.30
C LEU A 333 -11.28 11.61 -7.04
N ILE A 334 -11.14 12.74 -6.37
CA ILE A 334 -11.78 13.01 -5.07
C ILE A 334 -12.84 14.10 -5.25
N SER A 335 -13.98 13.91 -4.60
CA SER A 335 -15.02 14.91 -4.42
C SER A 335 -15.52 14.87 -2.99
N ASP A 336 -16.33 15.84 -2.59
CA ASP A 336 -16.90 15.91 -1.24
C ASP A 336 -17.81 14.71 -0.89
N THR A 337 -18.24 13.93 -1.91
CA THR A 337 -19.15 12.80 -1.72
C THR A 337 -18.65 11.46 -2.25
N LYS A 338 -17.60 11.44 -3.10
CA LYS A 338 -17.10 10.23 -3.75
C LYS A 338 -15.59 10.21 -3.98
N LEU A 339 -15.00 9.04 -3.83
CA LEU A 339 -13.70 8.67 -4.40
C LEU A 339 -13.92 7.77 -5.62
N VAL A 340 -13.47 8.20 -6.79
CA VAL A 340 -13.70 7.49 -8.05
C VAL A 340 -12.39 7.28 -8.78
N THR A 341 -12.10 6.04 -9.16
CA THR A 341 -10.95 5.71 -10.00
C THR A 341 -11.23 6.00 -11.48
N ARG A 342 -10.17 6.10 -12.29
CA ARG A 342 -10.31 6.36 -13.75
C ARG A 342 -11.12 5.31 -14.53
N ASN A 343 -11.29 4.10 -13.99
CA ASN A 343 -12.17 3.07 -14.56
C ASN A 343 -13.61 3.11 -14.03
N ASN A 344 -14.03 4.23 -13.43
CA ASN A 344 -15.37 4.47 -12.87
C ASN A 344 -15.73 3.60 -11.65
N HIS A 345 -14.74 3.01 -10.99
CA HIS A 345 -14.99 2.28 -9.75
C HIS A 345 -15.07 3.25 -8.58
N ILE A 346 -16.16 3.17 -7.82
CA ILE A 346 -16.37 4.00 -6.63
C ILE A 346 -15.70 3.30 -5.44
N LEU A 347 -14.62 3.89 -4.91
CA LEU A 347 -13.89 3.36 -3.76
C LEU A 347 -14.62 3.66 -2.45
N LEU A 348 -15.25 4.83 -2.37
CA LEU A 348 -16.02 5.29 -1.21
C LEU A 348 -17.11 6.25 -1.68
N GLU A 349 -18.29 6.16 -1.07
CA GLU A 349 -19.41 7.08 -1.25
C GLU A 349 -19.92 7.55 0.12
N GLY A 350 -20.15 8.85 0.25
CA GLY A 350 -20.50 9.52 1.50
C GLY A 350 -19.67 10.80 1.71
N LYS A 351 -20.02 11.58 2.74
CA LYS A 351 -19.32 12.83 3.03
C LYS A 351 -17.83 12.57 3.34
N ILE A 352 -16.95 13.08 2.49
CA ILE A 352 -15.50 13.02 2.65
C ILE A 352 -15.02 14.35 3.21
N GLU A 353 -14.31 14.31 4.33
CA GLU A 353 -13.73 15.49 4.96
C GLU A 353 -12.34 15.78 4.41
N GLU A 354 -11.57 14.72 4.17
CA GLU A 354 -10.18 14.78 3.71
C GLU A 354 -9.80 13.43 3.08
N ALA A 355 -8.99 13.46 2.03
CA ALA A 355 -8.41 12.26 1.43
C ALA A 355 -6.96 12.53 1.04
N GLU A 356 -6.05 11.73 1.55
CA GLU A 356 -4.61 11.83 1.35
C GLU A 356 -4.10 10.59 0.64
N ASP A 357 -3.24 10.78 -0.37
CA ASP A 357 -2.52 9.70 -1.02
C ASP A 357 -1.25 9.37 -0.23
N LEU A 358 -1.24 8.21 0.42
CA LEU A 358 -0.10 7.75 1.22
C LEU A 358 1.01 7.12 0.35
N GLY A 359 0.82 7.06 -0.97
CA GLY A 359 1.67 6.34 -1.89
C GLY A 359 1.49 4.82 -1.78
N TRP A 360 2.23 4.08 -2.60
CA TRP A 360 2.26 2.60 -2.59
C TRP A 360 0.90 1.94 -2.81
N GLY A 361 -0.04 2.68 -3.40
CA GLY A 361 -1.41 2.23 -3.64
C GLY A 361 -2.38 2.41 -2.47
N PHE A 362 -2.02 3.14 -1.42
CA PHE A 362 -2.86 3.37 -0.24
C PHE A 362 -3.31 4.83 -0.12
N LEU A 363 -4.56 5.00 0.31
CA LEU A 363 -5.19 6.29 0.61
C LEU A 363 -5.63 6.31 2.08
N ALA A 364 -5.42 7.43 2.76
CA ALA A 364 -6.07 7.74 4.04
C ALA A 364 -7.29 8.63 3.78
N VAL A 365 -8.48 8.16 4.17
CA VAL A 365 -9.73 8.86 3.89
C VAL A 365 -10.47 9.15 5.18
N LYS A 366 -10.61 10.43 5.51
CA LYS A 366 -11.33 10.92 6.68
C LYS A 366 -12.81 11.12 6.35
N HIS A 367 -13.66 10.40 7.06
CA HIS A 367 -15.11 10.52 6.97
C HIS A 367 -15.74 10.27 8.34
N SER A 368 -16.75 11.07 8.69
CA SER A 368 -17.41 10.98 10.00
C SER A 368 -16.44 11.09 11.18
N GLY A 369 -15.40 11.93 11.05
CA GLY A 369 -14.35 12.10 12.05
C GLY A 369 -13.35 10.95 12.20
N CYS A 370 -13.47 9.86 11.42
CA CYS A 370 -12.56 8.71 11.45
C CYS A 370 -11.77 8.59 10.15
N ILE A 371 -10.50 8.23 10.24
CA ILE A 371 -9.68 7.87 9.07
C ILE A 371 -9.84 6.38 8.79
N THR A 372 -10.05 6.03 7.52
CA THR A 372 -10.04 4.66 7.00
C THR A 372 -8.99 4.54 5.91
N ILE A 373 -8.25 3.43 5.90
CA ILE A 373 -7.23 3.17 4.89
C ILE A 373 -7.83 2.32 3.77
N ILE A 374 -7.76 2.86 2.56
CA ILE A 374 -8.30 2.25 1.35
C ILE A 374 -7.16 2.04 0.37
N HIS A 375 -6.98 0.82 -0.12
CA HIS A 375 -6.08 0.58 -1.23
C HIS A 375 -6.78 0.95 -2.55
N LYS A 376 -6.07 1.56 -3.51
CA LYS A 376 -6.60 2.09 -4.79
C LYS A 376 -7.29 1.05 -5.68
N SER A 377 -7.16 -0.24 -5.35
CA SER A 377 -7.91 -1.33 -5.99
C SER A 377 -9.27 -1.66 -5.35
N GLY A 378 -9.67 -0.96 -4.28
CA GLY A 378 -11.01 -1.02 -3.70
C GLY A 378 -11.15 -1.75 -2.37
N PHE A 379 -10.09 -2.34 -1.80
CA PHE A 379 -10.18 -2.98 -0.49
C PHE A 379 -9.77 -2.04 0.65
N THR A 380 -10.36 -2.23 1.82
CA THR A 380 -10.02 -1.48 3.04
C THR A 380 -9.11 -2.28 3.96
N ILE A 381 -8.33 -1.57 4.79
CA ILE A 381 -7.54 -2.17 5.86
C ILE A 381 -8.37 -2.17 7.15
N PRO A 382 -8.64 -3.34 7.76
CA PRO A 382 -9.38 -3.41 9.02
C PRO A 382 -8.63 -2.67 10.12
N SER A 383 -9.16 -1.54 10.57
CA SER A 383 -8.41 -0.63 11.46
C SER A 383 -9.27 0.19 12.44
N GLY A 384 -10.59 -0.02 12.49
CA GLY A 384 -11.45 0.78 13.38
C GLY A 384 -11.40 2.28 13.04
N CYS A 385 -11.53 3.15 14.04
CA CYS A 385 -11.47 4.60 13.86
C CYS A 385 -10.03 5.10 14.09
N LEU A 386 -9.36 5.50 13.00
CA LEU A 386 -7.99 6.03 13.06
C LEU A 386 -7.96 7.56 13.19
N THR A 387 -6.87 8.08 13.77
CA THR A 387 -6.54 9.50 13.84
C THR A 387 -5.35 9.90 12.96
N GLY A 388 -4.67 8.93 12.34
CA GLY A 388 -3.57 9.15 11.41
C GLY A 388 -3.05 7.83 10.83
N ALA A 389 -2.37 7.88 9.70
CA ALA A 389 -1.74 6.72 9.08
C ALA A 389 -0.60 7.11 8.14
N GLU A 390 0.41 6.25 8.05
CA GLU A 390 1.56 6.42 7.18
C GLU A 390 1.98 5.06 6.61
N VAL A 391 2.47 5.05 5.36
CA VAL A 391 3.17 3.90 4.80
C VAL A 391 4.64 4.02 5.18
N MET A 392 5.21 2.97 5.77
CA MET A 392 6.58 2.97 6.28
C MET A 392 7.37 1.76 5.78
N GLY A 393 8.67 1.76 6.06
CA GLY A 393 9.49 0.58 5.82
C GLY A 393 9.88 0.45 4.35
N ASP A 394 10.01 1.58 3.63
CA ASP A 394 10.12 1.63 2.17
C ASP A 394 8.92 0.95 1.46
N GLY A 395 7.70 1.31 1.87
CA GLY A 395 6.48 0.79 1.24
C GLY A 395 6.00 -0.57 1.74
N ARG A 396 6.63 -1.12 2.78
CA ARG A 396 6.44 -2.51 3.20
C ARG A 396 5.46 -2.70 4.35
N LEU A 397 5.18 -1.66 5.13
CA LEU A 397 4.33 -1.71 6.31
C LEU A 397 3.42 -0.47 6.41
N LEU A 398 2.40 -0.55 7.25
CA LEU A 398 1.52 0.57 7.60
C LEU A 398 1.68 0.90 9.08
N ALA A 399 1.95 2.15 9.41
CA ALA A 399 1.82 2.68 10.75
C ALA A 399 0.45 3.35 10.89
N LEU A 400 -0.34 2.89 11.85
CA LEU A 400 -1.71 3.35 12.06
C LEU A 400 -1.83 3.95 13.46
N LYS A 401 -2.37 5.17 13.55
CA LYS A 401 -2.55 5.89 14.82
C LYS A 401 -3.98 5.73 15.33
N GLU A 402 -4.10 5.23 16.55
CA GLU A 402 -5.34 5.19 17.32
C GLU A 402 -5.17 6.05 18.58
N ASN A 403 -5.99 7.09 18.71
CA ASN A 403 -5.87 8.09 19.77
C ASN A 403 -4.45 8.71 19.79
N THR A 404 -3.67 8.38 20.81
CA THR A 404 -2.30 8.89 21.03
C THR A 404 -1.22 7.86 20.71
N THR A 405 -1.58 6.62 20.38
CA THR A 405 -0.62 5.53 20.19
C THR A 405 -0.64 5.00 18.76
N TRP A 406 0.52 4.52 18.32
CA TRP A 406 0.72 3.90 17.04
C TRP A 406 0.76 2.37 17.15
N ARG A 407 0.28 1.72 16.11
CA ARG A 407 0.51 0.31 15.84
C ARG A 407 1.12 0.15 14.45
N ILE A 408 1.96 -0.85 14.30
CA ILE A 408 2.58 -1.20 13.02
C ILE A 408 1.90 -2.45 12.52
N THR A 409 1.45 -2.43 11.27
CA THR A 409 0.72 -3.52 10.61
C THR A 409 1.35 -3.85 9.25
N THR A 410 1.09 -5.05 8.76
CA THR A 410 1.42 -5.41 7.37
C THR A 410 0.54 -4.62 6.40
N LEU A 411 0.90 -4.58 5.12
CA LEU A 411 0.07 -3.97 4.04
C LEU A 411 -1.33 -4.60 3.90
N THR A 412 -1.59 -5.70 4.61
CA THR A 412 -2.86 -6.43 4.61
C THR A 412 -3.70 -6.18 5.88
N GLY A 413 -3.14 -5.49 6.88
CA GLY A 413 -3.79 -5.13 8.14
C GLY A 413 -3.41 -6.00 9.35
N ARG A 414 -2.51 -6.98 9.20
CA ARG A 414 -2.08 -7.83 10.32
C ARG A 414 -1.17 -7.04 11.26
N VAL A 415 -1.52 -7.00 12.54
CA VAL A 415 -0.77 -6.24 13.56
C VAL A 415 0.55 -6.94 13.90
N LEU A 416 1.65 -6.18 13.89
CA LEU A 416 3.00 -6.61 14.24
C LEU A 416 3.49 -5.98 15.56
N VAL A 417 3.16 -4.71 15.80
CA VAL A 417 3.50 -3.95 17.00
C VAL A 417 2.29 -3.14 17.45
N THR A 418 2.07 -3.02 18.76
CA THR A 418 0.99 -2.22 19.35
C THR A 418 1.52 -1.30 20.43
N GLY A 419 0.87 -0.14 20.62
CA GLY A 419 1.09 0.73 21.78
C GLY A 419 2.42 1.49 21.73
N ALA A 420 2.91 1.81 20.54
CA ALA A 420 4.07 2.69 20.38
C ALA A 420 3.66 4.15 20.59
N ASP A 421 4.47 4.94 21.29
CA ASP A 421 4.20 6.37 21.46
C ASP A 421 4.47 7.15 20.16
N ASP A 422 5.41 6.65 19.37
CA ASP A 422 5.83 7.21 18.09
C ASP A 422 6.57 6.16 17.26
N VAL A 423 6.63 6.35 15.94
CA VAL A 423 7.37 5.48 15.02
C VAL A 423 8.15 6.35 14.03
N LEU A 424 9.45 6.14 13.93
CA LEU A 424 10.29 6.82 12.93
C LEU A 424 10.73 5.83 11.84
N ASP A 425 10.67 6.27 10.59
CA ASP A 425 11.08 5.49 9.42
C ASP A 425 12.52 5.83 8.98
N PHE A 426 13.36 4.79 8.88
CA PHE A 426 14.71 4.83 8.34
C PHE A 426 14.85 3.81 7.19
N ASP A 427 13.88 3.83 6.28
CA ASP A 427 13.74 2.94 5.13
C ASP A 427 13.50 1.49 5.59
N GLU A 428 14.46 0.57 5.49
CA GLU A 428 14.25 -0.83 5.92
C GLU A 428 14.33 -1.04 7.45
N VAL A 429 14.52 0.04 8.22
CA VAL A 429 14.63 0.03 9.68
C VAL A 429 13.58 0.94 10.27
N LEU A 430 12.81 0.43 11.23
CA LEU A 430 11.85 1.22 12.00
C LEU A 430 12.37 1.47 13.42
N ALA A 431 12.18 2.69 13.92
CA ALA A 431 12.39 3.03 15.32
C ALA A 431 11.05 3.11 16.05
N VAL A 432 10.84 2.22 17.01
CA VAL A 432 9.64 2.20 17.85
C VAL A 432 9.94 2.92 19.15
N LYS A 433 9.20 3.99 19.44
CA LYS A 433 9.33 4.76 20.68
C LYS A 433 8.43 4.20 21.79
N SER A 434 8.99 4.10 22.98
CA SER A 434 8.26 3.82 24.22
C SER A 434 8.84 4.64 25.36
N GLY A 435 8.03 5.51 25.94
CA GLY A 435 8.45 6.58 26.85
C GLY A 435 9.42 7.54 26.18
N ASN A 436 10.61 7.71 26.77
CA ASN A 436 11.64 8.62 26.28
C ASN A 436 12.72 7.92 25.44
N THR A 437 12.54 6.64 25.10
CA THR A 437 13.55 5.85 24.40
C THR A 437 13.02 5.18 23.15
N PHE A 438 13.92 4.87 22.23
CA PHE A 438 13.65 4.21 20.97
C PHE A 438 14.32 2.84 20.90
N ARG A 439 13.67 1.89 20.23
CA ARG A 439 14.26 0.61 19.83
C ARG A 439 14.15 0.45 18.33
N LEU A 440 15.23 0.02 17.69
CA LEU A 440 15.32 -0.20 16.25
C LEU A 440 15.01 -1.66 15.92
N CYS A 441 14.30 -1.88 14.81
CA CYS A 441 14.07 -3.21 14.26
C CYS A 441 14.06 -3.14 12.72
N ARG A 442 14.67 -4.12 12.06
CA ARG A 442 14.56 -4.26 10.60
C ARG A 442 13.18 -4.75 10.24
N VAL A 443 12.62 -4.28 9.12
CA VAL A 443 11.29 -4.69 8.62
C VAL A 443 11.19 -6.21 8.46
N ASP A 444 12.24 -6.86 7.93
CA ASP A 444 12.31 -8.32 7.79
C ASP A 444 12.17 -9.05 9.13
N GLU A 445 12.88 -8.57 10.17
CA GLU A 445 12.81 -9.14 11.51
C GLU A 445 11.45 -8.89 12.16
N LEU A 446 10.91 -7.69 12.00
CA LEU A 446 9.60 -7.33 12.52
C LEU A 446 8.47 -8.19 11.94
N SER A 447 8.56 -8.50 10.64
CA SER A 447 7.56 -9.31 9.94
C SER A 447 7.41 -10.73 10.48
N LYS A 448 8.44 -11.28 11.14
CA LYS A 448 8.38 -12.59 11.80
C LYS A 448 7.33 -12.67 12.92
N ALA A 449 6.95 -11.52 13.49
CA ALA A 449 5.85 -11.44 14.45
C ALA A 449 4.52 -11.96 13.89
N ALA A 450 4.32 -11.88 12.56
CA ALA A 450 3.13 -12.42 11.91
C ALA A 450 2.98 -13.93 12.15
N ASP A 451 4.09 -14.68 12.20
CA ASP A 451 4.14 -16.12 12.40
C ASP A 451 4.40 -16.51 13.88
N GLN A 452 4.05 -15.62 14.82
CA GLN A 452 4.23 -15.80 16.27
C GLN A 452 5.70 -15.95 16.71
N VAL A 453 6.64 -15.42 15.93
CA VAL A 453 8.06 -15.37 16.29
C VAL A 453 8.38 -13.98 16.84
N MET A 454 8.94 -13.92 18.05
CA MET A 454 9.27 -12.65 18.69
C MET A 454 10.36 -11.90 17.89
N PRO A 455 10.10 -10.67 17.41
CA PRO A 455 11.05 -9.92 16.61
C PRO A 455 12.23 -9.43 17.44
N GLY A 456 13.43 -9.44 16.84
CA GLY A 456 14.66 -8.94 17.46
C GLY A 456 14.72 -7.41 17.40
N PHE A 457 14.64 -6.75 18.56
CA PHE A 457 14.83 -5.31 18.69
C PHE A 457 16.21 -4.98 19.23
N SER A 458 16.76 -3.83 18.83
CA SER A 458 17.96 -3.27 19.44
C SER A 458 17.77 -2.97 20.94
N ARG A 459 18.90 -2.63 21.59
CA ARG A 459 18.89 -1.91 22.88
C ARG A 459 18.20 -0.54 22.75
N ASN A 460 17.85 0.04 23.89
CA ASN A 460 17.20 1.36 23.95
C ASN A 460 18.20 2.50 23.68
N PHE A 461 17.75 3.50 22.94
CA PHE A 461 18.47 4.74 22.63
C PHE A 461 17.63 5.96 23.01
N ASP A 462 18.27 7.05 23.42
CA ASP A 462 17.58 8.27 23.83
C ASP A 462 17.26 9.17 22.62
N GLU A 463 18.09 9.13 21.59
CA GLU A 463 17.98 9.97 20.41
C GLU A 463 18.50 9.25 19.16
N LEU A 464 17.86 9.53 18.02
CA LEU A 464 18.16 8.96 16.72
C LEU A 464 18.17 10.07 15.66
N LYS A 465 19.12 10.04 14.72
CA LYS A 465 19.17 10.96 13.57
C LYS A 465 19.63 10.24 12.31
N ARG A 466 19.04 10.56 11.16
CA ARG A 466 19.46 10.02 9.86
C ARG A 466 20.83 10.58 9.48
N TRP A 467 21.74 9.72 9.04
CA TRP A 467 23.13 10.04 8.71
C TRP A 467 23.54 9.41 7.38
N LYS A 468 23.19 10.05 6.25
CA LYS A 468 23.38 9.46 4.90
C LYS A 468 22.83 8.02 4.86
N ASP A 469 23.74 7.03 4.78
CA ASP A 469 23.45 5.59 4.71
C ASP A 469 23.55 4.87 6.07
N ALA A 470 23.43 5.63 7.16
CA ALA A 470 23.56 5.17 8.54
C ALA A 470 22.56 5.90 9.46
N ILE A 471 22.46 5.40 10.69
CA ILE A 471 21.64 5.96 11.77
C ILE A 471 22.59 6.38 12.90
N TRP A 472 22.62 7.67 13.21
CA TRP A 472 23.28 8.18 14.40
C TRP A 472 22.42 7.91 15.62
N ILE A 473 23.06 7.37 16.66
CA ILE A 473 22.41 6.92 17.88
C ILE A 473 23.07 7.59 19.09
N ARG A 474 22.27 7.97 20.09
CA ARG A 474 22.76 8.46 21.38
C ARG A 474 22.14 7.71 22.55
N ARG A 475 22.96 7.46 23.57
CA ARG A 475 22.52 6.92 24.86
C ARG A 475 23.36 7.55 25.98
N GLY A 476 22.73 8.38 26.81
CA GLY A 476 23.43 9.22 27.79
C GLY A 476 24.42 10.15 27.10
N ASP A 477 25.69 10.04 27.50
CA ASP A 477 26.85 10.75 26.95
C ASP A 477 27.52 10.00 25.79
N GLN A 478 27.03 8.81 25.44
CA GLN A 478 27.61 7.98 24.38
C GLN A 478 26.93 8.25 23.03
N GLN A 479 27.73 8.31 21.96
CA GLN A 479 27.27 8.40 20.58
C GLN A 479 27.81 7.24 19.74
N GLY A 480 27.10 6.88 18.67
CA GLY A 480 27.49 5.82 17.75
C GLY A 480 26.83 5.98 16.38
N LEU A 481 27.27 5.17 15.41
CA LEU A 481 26.64 5.07 14.09
C LEU A 481 26.31 3.59 13.81
N LEU A 482 25.09 3.32 13.37
CA LEU A 482 24.66 2.01 12.90
C LEU A 482 24.42 2.05 11.38
N ASP A 483 24.78 0.98 10.67
CA ASP A 483 24.27 0.80 9.30
C ASP A 483 22.79 0.35 9.32
N PHE A 484 22.14 0.28 8.15
CA PHE A 484 20.74 -0.21 8.04
C PHE A 484 20.59 -1.72 8.32
N SER A 485 21.71 -2.45 8.48
CA SER A 485 21.72 -3.82 9.03
C SER A 485 21.81 -3.83 10.57
N LEU A 486 21.76 -2.66 11.22
CA LEU A 486 21.91 -2.44 12.66
C LEU A 486 23.26 -2.88 13.22
N ARG A 487 24.31 -2.91 12.38
CA ARG A 487 25.69 -3.18 12.81
C ARG A 487 26.38 -1.87 13.14
N GLU A 488 27.18 -1.87 14.20
CA GLU A 488 27.98 -0.70 14.59
C GLU A 488 29.03 -0.38 13.54
N VAL A 489 28.87 0.77 12.88
CA VAL A 489 29.87 1.42 12.01
C VAL A 489 30.81 2.25 12.88
N VAL A 490 30.27 2.99 13.84
CA VAL A 490 31.05 3.64 14.91
C VAL A 490 30.50 3.11 16.24
N PRO A 491 31.33 2.45 17.07
CA PRO A 491 30.89 1.88 18.34
C PRO A 491 30.29 2.93 19.26
N LEU A 492 29.24 2.55 20.00
CA LEU A 492 28.59 3.43 20.96
C LEU A 492 29.51 3.70 22.17
N GLN A 493 30.12 4.89 22.24
CA GLN A 493 31.10 5.26 23.25
C GLN A 493 31.03 6.76 23.61
N PRO A 494 31.63 7.21 24.72
CA PRO A 494 31.67 8.62 25.11
C PRO A 494 32.63 9.42 24.20
N HIS A 495 32.13 9.76 23.02
CA HIS A 495 32.78 10.58 22.01
C HIS A 495 31.75 11.40 21.22
N GLU A 496 32.21 12.41 20.49
CA GLU A 496 31.36 13.21 19.61
C GLU A 496 31.62 12.83 18.15
N ILE A 497 30.55 12.61 17.38
CA ILE A 497 30.63 12.23 15.97
C ILE A 497 30.13 13.39 15.10
N SER A 498 30.94 13.84 14.15
CA SER A 498 30.58 14.89 13.18
C SER A 498 30.73 14.40 11.73
N PRO A 499 29.86 14.85 10.81
CA PRO A 499 29.83 14.36 9.43
C PRO A 499 31.01 14.89 8.62
N ALA A 500 31.52 14.06 7.72
CA ALA A 500 32.54 14.44 6.75
C ALA A 500 32.30 13.76 5.40
N PHE A 501 32.79 14.34 4.31
CA PHE A 501 32.62 13.78 2.95
C PHE A 501 33.21 12.36 2.80
N PHE A 502 34.16 11.99 3.67
CA PHE A 502 34.81 10.69 3.72
C PHE A 502 34.23 9.68 4.71
N GLY A 503 33.23 10.07 5.51
CA GLY A 503 32.70 9.24 6.60
C GLY A 503 32.36 10.08 7.83
N ALA A 504 33.22 10.01 8.85
CA ALA A 504 33.00 10.72 10.10
C ALA A 504 34.29 11.21 10.75
N MET A 505 34.18 12.28 11.53
CA MET A 505 35.20 12.71 12.48
C MET A 505 34.72 12.35 13.89
N VAL A 506 35.54 11.64 14.65
CA VAL A 506 35.21 11.20 16.01
C VAL A 506 36.14 11.87 17.01
N SER A 507 35.58 12.72 17.86
CA SER A 507 36.30 13.56 18.80
C SER A 507 36.16 13.04 20.24
N THR A 508 37.29 12.97 20.93
CA THR A 508 37.36 12.70 22.38
C THR A 508 38.22 13.76 23.07
N HIS A 509 38.36 13.68 24.39
CA HIS A 509 39.32 14.50 25.14
C HIS A 509 40.78 14.30 24.68
N ALA A 510 41.09 13.18 24.02
CA ALA A 510 42.42 12.90 23.47
C ALA A 510 42.64 13.48 22.06
N GLY A 511 41.60 14.10 21.45
CA GLY A 511 41.64 14.67 20.10
C GLY A 511 40.64 14.03 19.14
N THR A 512 40.74 14.39 17.86
CA THR A 512 39.84 13.96 16.80
C THR A 512 40.50 12.94 15.88
N LYS A 513 39.82 11.83 15.62
CA LYS A 513 40.21 10.80 14.66
C LYS A 513 39.39 10.91 13.38
N VAL A 514 40.03 10.66 12.24
CA VAL A 514 39.37 10.49 10.94
C VAL A 514 38.90 9.05 10.83
N TRP A 515 37.61 8.85 10.57
CA TRP A 515 37.01 7.53 10.38
C TRP A 515 36.54 7.35 8.95
N GLN A 516 36.83 6.17 8.40
CA GLN A 516 36.39 5.75 7.08
C GLN A 516 35.99 4.28 7.13
N HIS A 517 34.89 3.91 6.46
CA HIS A 517 34.35 2.55 6.43
C HIS A 517 34.20 1.92 7.83
N GLY A 518 33.78 2.73 8.81
CA GLY A 518 33.52 2.26 10.19
C GLY A 518 34.76 1.91 11.01
N LYS A 519 35.94 2.36 10.61
CA LYS A 519 37.17 2.19 11.39
C LYS A 519 37.91 3.51 11.53
N PRO A 520 38.64 3.70 12.65
CA PRO A 520 39.57 4.81 12.76
C PRO A 520 40.67 4.61 11.73
N LEU A 521 40.73 5.51 10.76
CA LEU A 521 41.78 5.54 9.76
C LEU A 521 43.06 6.19 10.32
N SER A 522 42.92 7.06 11.32
CA SER A 522 44.03 7.82 11.88
C SER A 522 44.21 7.64 13.38
N GLN A 523 45.40 7.99 13.86
CA GLN A 523 45.61 8.39 15.26
C GLN A 523 44.81 9.66 15.60
N ALA A 524 44.71 9.99 16.89
CA ALA A 524 44.05 11.21 17.32
C ALA A 524 44.91 12.43 16.99
N PHE A 525 44.29 13.44 16.39
CA PHE A 525 44.89 14.75 16.11
C PHE A 525 44.29 15.80 17.03
N THR A 526 45.04 16.84 17.37
CA THR A 526 44.56 17.88 18.27
C THR A 526 43.41 18.67 17.66
N LYS A 527 43.46 18.93 16.35
CA LYS A 527 42.38 19.55 15.56
C LYS A 527 42.32 18.95 14.16
N VAL A 528 41.12 18.92 13.59
CA VAL A 528 40.88 18.51 12.20
C VAL A 528 40.02 19.57 11.51
N LYS A 529 40.38 19.99 10.28
CA LYS A 529 39.53 20.82 9.41
C LYS A 529 39.30 20.09 8.10
N VAL A 530 38.09 20.17 7.56
CA VAL A 530 37.72 19.48 6.32
C VAL A 530 37.09 20.46 5.34
N ASN A 531 37.47 20.35 4.06
CA ASN A 531 36.85 21.05 2.96
C ASN A 531 37.14 20.27 1.68
N GLU A 532 36.13 19.62 1.11
CA GLU A 532 36.30 18.62 0.05
C GLU A 532 37.17 19.16 -1.11
N PRO A 533 38.23 18.44 -1.52
CA PRO A 533 38.66 17.09 -1.09
C PRO A 533 39.69 17.05 0.05
N TRP A 534 39.98 18.17 0.70
CA TRP A 534 41.09 18.32 1.65
C TRP A 534 40.75 17.98 3.10
N ILE A 535 41.74 17.42 3.79
CA ILE A 535 41.70 17.10 5.23
C ILE A 535 42.93 17.68 5.89
N ALA A 536 42.72 18.64 6.79
CA ALA A 536 43.75 19.27 7.60
C ALA A 536 43.82 18.62 8.95
N VAL A 537 45.01 18.22 9.37
CA VAL A 537 45.22 17.67 10.71
C VAL A 537 46.33 18.43 11.42
N GLU A 538 46.14 18.71 12.71
CA GLU A 538 47.12 19.39 13.55
C GLU A 538 47.79 18.40 14.50
N GLN A 539 49.12 18.39 14.48
CA GLN A 539 49.96 17.56 15.32
C GLN A 539 51.20 18.36 15.74
N GLN A 540 51.46 18.38 17.05
CA GLN A 540 52.64 19.05 17.64
C GLN A 540 52.75 20.55 17.27
N GLY A 541 51.62 21.27 17.17
CA GLY A 541 51.58 22.70 16.85
C GLY A 541 51.76 23.02 15.36
N LYS A 542 51.78 22.02 14.48
CA LYS A 542 51.90 22.17 13.03
C LYS A 542 50.73 21.48 12.31
N TRP A 543 50.36 22.03 11.17
CA TRP A 543 49.29 21.53 10.31
C TRP A 543 49.86 20.73 9.15
N PHE A 544 49.21 19.61 8.83
CA PHE A 544 49.58 18.72 7.74
C PHE A 544 48.35 18.39 6.90
N SER A 545 48.57 18.06 5.62
CA SER A 545 47.54 17.40 4.82
C SER A 545 47.48 15.93 5.22
N PHE A 546 46.27 15.42 5.44
CA PHE A 546 46.05 14.01 5.73
C PHE A 546 45.63 13.27 4.46
N ASP A 547 46.44 12.31 4.03
CA ASP A 547 46.07 11.41 2.94
C ASP A 547 45.30 10.21 3.50
N ARG A 548 44.11 9.98 2.95
CA ARG A 548 43.26 8.84 3.34
C ARG A 548 43.79 7.52 2.81
N VAL A 549 44.56 7.53 1.72
CA VAL A 549 45.06 6.29 1.10
C VAL A 549 46.22 5.74 1.92
N SER A 550 47.21 6.57 2.24
CA SER A 550 48.31 6.17 3.13
C SER A 550 47.96 6.18 4.62
N ALA A 551 46.78 6.71 4.98
CA ALA A 551 46.32 6.88 6.35
C ALA A 551 47.30 7.68 7.23
N SER A 552 48.01 8.64 6.63
CA SER A 552 49.06 9.39 7.30
C SER A 552 48.97 10.89 7.05
N ALA A 553 49.35 11.65 8.09
CA ALA A 553 49.68 13.05 7.95
C ALA A 553 51.07 13.14 7.29
N GLY A 554 51.13 13.69 6.08
CA GLY A 554 52.34 13.68 5.26
C GLY A 554 52.71 15.07 4.74
N GLY A 555 53.96 15.18 4.27
CA GLY A 555 54.47 16.40 3.65
C GLY A 555 54.98 17.44 4.65
N ARG A 556 54.93 18.70 4.23
CA ARG A 556 55.48 19.85 4.96
C ARG A 556 54.53 20.24 6.11
N GLY A 557 55.08 20.52 7.29
CA GLY A 557 54.30 20.98 8.46
C GLY A 557 54.15 22.50 8.48
N TYR A 558 52.92 23.00 8.39
CA TYR A 558 52.58 24.41 8.28
C TYR A 558 52.27 25.05 9.66
N ASP A 559 52.57 26.33 9.83
CA ASP A 559 52.23 27.11 11.04
C ASP A 559 50.71 27.30 11.16
N SER A 560 50.05 27.54 10.04
CA SER A 560 48.60 27.71 9.95
C SER A 560 48.11 27.38 8.55
N VAL A 561 46.86 26.92 8.47
CA VAL A 561 46.20 26.53 7.21
C VAL A 561 44.79 27.07 7.13
N TYR A 562 44.39 27.39 5.91
CA TYR A 562 43.07 27.90 5.57
C TYR A 562 42.68 27.47 4.15
N PHE A 563 41.40 27.61 3.83
CA PHE A 563 40.86 27.25 2.52
C PHE A 563 40.54 28.50 1.71
N ILE A 564 40.81 28.44 0.41
CA ILE A 564 40.56 29.50 -0.57
C ILE A 564 39.62 28.91 -1.63
N GLY A 565 38.31 28.90 -1.35
CA GLY A 565 37.36 28.10 -2.13
C GLY A 565 37.71 26.60 -2.00
N PRO A 566 37.89 25.85 -3.10
CA PRO A 566 38.27 24.44 -3.07
C PRO A 566 39.79 24.22 -2.90
N VAL A 567 40.57 25.29 -2.77
CA VAL A 567 42.04 25.24 -2.68
C VAL A 567 42.48 25.25 -1.22
N TRP A 568 43.57 24.53 -0.93
CA TRP A 568 44.22 24.52 0.36
C TRP A 568 45.41 25.50 0.37
N ALA A 569 45.58 26.26 1.45
CA ALA A 569 46.74 27.12 1.62
C ALA A 569 47.36 26.98 3.02
N GLY A 570 48.70 26.98 3.09
CA GLY A 570 49.45 26.85 4.32
C GLY A 570 50.66 27.77 4.40
N TYR A 571 50.89 28.37 5.57
CA TYR A 571 52.08 29.18 5.84
C TYR A 571 53.20 28.33 6.43
N TYR A 572 54.41 28.45 5.86
CA TYR A 572 55.60 27.75 6.32
C TYR A 572 56.82 28.67 6.24
N ALA A 573 57.47 28.95 7.38
CA ALA A 573 58.59 29.88 7.44
C ALA A 573 58.26 31.18 6.69
N ASP A 574 59.08 31.61 5.74
CA ASP A 574 58.83 32.83 4.95
C ASP A 574 58.05 32.59 3.65
N SER A 575 57.29 31.48 3.57
CA SER A 575 56.52 31.10 2.38
C SER A 575 55.04 30.82 2.65
N LEU A 576 54.21 31.09 1.64
CA LEU A 576 52.82 30.64 1.52
C LEU A 576 52.77 29.58 0.42
N VAL A 577 52.29 28.38 0.73
CA VAL A 577 52.13 27.29 -0.24
C VAL A 577 50.65 27.09 -0.52
N VAL A 578 50.26 27.08 -1.79
CA VAL A 578 48.88 26.98 -2.24
C VAL A 578 48.72 25.73 -3.12
N TYR A 579 47.91 24.78 -2.66
CA TYR A 579 47.69 23.48 -3.31
C TYR A 579 46.37 23.47 -4.09
N PHE A 580 46.47 23.24 -5.38
CA PHE A 580 45.34 23.04 -6.28
C PHE A 580 44.94 21.57 -6.34
N GLU A 581 45.93 20.68 -6.33
CA GLU A 581 45.78 19.23 -6.20
C GLU A 581 46.91 18.70 -5.29
N PRO A 582 46.82 17.47 -4.74
CA PRO A 582 47.78 16.98 -3.74
C PRO A 582 49.25 17.10 -4.16
N TYR A 583 49.53 16.96 -5.46
CA TYR A 583 50.89 17.04 -6.03
C TYR A 583 51.13 18.30 -6.86
N ASN A 584 50.18 19.23 -6.89
CA ASN A 584 50.23 20.41 -7.73
C ASN A 584 49.98 21.66 -6.89
N PHE A 585 51.07 22.39 -6.65
CA PHE A 585 51.08 23.54 -5.77
C PHE A 585 52.00 24.63 -6.32
N ILE A 586 51.76 25.84 -5.84
CA ILE A 586 52.66 26.98 -6.04
C ILE A 586 53.22 27.42 -4.69
N GLU A 587 54.50 27.76 -4.67
CA GLU A 587 55.19 28.32 -3.51
C GLU A 587 55.40 29.82 -3.73
N LEU A 588 54.94 30.62 -2.78
CA LEU A 588 54.89 32.07 -2.84
C LEU A 588 55.59 32.64 -1.61
N SER A 589 56.03 33.91 -1.67
CA SER A 589 56.48 34.63 -0.48
C SER A 589 55.35 34.70 0.57
N ARG A 590 55.68 34.68 1.87
CA ARG A 590 54.72 34.83 2.97
C ARG A 590 53.86 36.08 2.88
N LEU A 591 54.38 37.15 2.25
CA LEU A 591 53.65 38.40 2.04
C LEU A 591 52.67 38.34 0.86
N ALA A 592 52.73 37.28 0.04
CA ALA A 592 51.81 37.13 -1.08
C ALA A 592 50.39 36.86 -0.58
N LYS A 593 49.42 37.38 -1.32
CA LYS A 593 48.00 37.19 -1.04
C LYS A 593 47.35 36.38 -2.15
N ALA A 594 46.76 35.24 -1.80
CA ALA A 594 45.97 34.42 -2.71
C ALA A 594 44.47 34.65 -2.47
N THR A 595 43.73 34.92 -3.54
CA THR A 595 42.30 35.23 -3.49
C THR A 595 41.52 34.31 -4.42
N PHE A 596 40.38 33.81 -3.94
CA PHE A 596 39.47 33.00 -4.75
C PHE A 596 38.72 33.87 -5.77
N LEU A 597 38.80 33.50 -7.04
CA LEU A 597 38.00 34.07 -8.11
C LEU A 597 36.97 33.03 -8.58
N PRO A 598 35.69 33.16 -8.16
CA PRO A 598 34.66 32.23 -8.58
C PRO A 598 34.41 32.33 -10.09
N GLY A 599 34.31 31.17 -10.75
CA GLY A 599 33.84 31.07 -12.13
C GLY A 599 32.40 30.55 -12.21
N ARG A 600 32.00 30.10 -13.40
CA ARG A 600 30.75 29.38 -13.65
C ARG A 600 31.06 27.90 -13.89
N ASP A 601 30.06 27.02 -13.72
CA ASP A 601 30.14 25.59 -14.04
C ASP A 601 31.32 24.87 -13.35
N SER A 602 31.51 25.14 -12.06
CA SER A 602 32.60 24.58 -11.22
C SER A 602 34.02 24.98 -11.61
N VAL A 603 34.19 25.88 -12.59
CA VAL A 603 35.49 26.48 -12.90
C VAL A 603 35.80 27.55 -11.86
N PHE A 604 37.05 27.62 -11.42
CA PHE A 604 37.54 28.68 -10.55
C PHE A 604 38.98 29.05 -10.88
N TYR A 605 39.39 30.21 -10.38
CA TYR A 605 40.74 30.73 -10.55
C TYR A 605 41.27 31.24 -9.21
N ILE A 606 42.59 31.31 -9.10
CA ILE A 606 43.27 31.92 -7.95
C ILE A 606 44.07 33.12 -8.44
N LEU A 607 43.78 34.28 -7.87
CA LEU A 607 44.57 35.49 -8.06
C LEU A 607 45.64 35.55 -6.97
N VAL A 608 46.90 35.58 -7.39
CA VAL A 608 48.05 35.75 -6.51
C VAL A 608 48.63 37.14 -6.69
N GLU A 609 48.67 37.92 -5.61
CA GLU A 609 49.30 39.23 -5.56
C GLU A 609 50.64 39.10 -4.80
N SER A 610 51.75 39.34 -5.50
CA SER A 610 53.11 39.40 -4.94
C SER A 610 53.71 40.81 -5.09
N ALA A 611 54.89 41.05 -4.51
CA ALA A 611 55.58 42.33 -4.64
C ALA A 611 55.95 42.69 -6.09
N SER A 612 56.09 41.69 -6.98
CA SER A 612 56.54 41.89 -8.36
C SER A 612 55.43 41.79 -9.41
N ALA A 613 54.32 41.10 -9.14
CA ALA A 613 53.25 40.89 -10.11
C ALA A 613 51.93 40.43 -9.49
N LYS A 614 50.82 40.66 -10.22
CA LYS A 614 49.54 39.94 -10.01
C LYS A 614 49.41 38.85 -11.07
N THR A 615 49.20 37.60 -10.64
CA THR A 615 49.18 36.43 -11.54
C THR A 615 47.92 35.61 -11.32
N VAL A 616 47.27 35.22 -12.41
CA VAL A 616 46.06 34.38 -12.39
C VAL A 616 46.45 32.93 -12.69
N TYR A 617 45.96 32.02 -11.86
CA TYR A 617 46.12 30.59 -11.99
C TYR A 617 44.76 29.93 -12.23
N ASN A 618 44.71 28.91 -13.08
CA ASN A 618 43.51 28.08 -13.24
C ASN A 618 43.34 27.08 -12.09
N SER A 619 42.24 26.33 -12.11
CA SER A 619 41.95 25.28 -11.12
C SER A 619 43.00 24.18 -11.04
N ALA A 620 43.82 24.01 -12.09
CA ALA A 620 44.94 23.08 -12.13
C ALA A 620 46.29 23.74 -11.80
N GLY A 621 46.31 24.89 -11.11
CA GLY A 621 47.55 25.54 -10.68
C GLY A 621 48.46 26.03 -11.81
N HIS A 622 48.02 25.97 -13.07
CA HIS A 622 48.78 26.49 -14.19
C HIS A 622 48.62 28.00 -14.27
N LYS A 623 49.76 28.69 -14.41
CA LYS A 623 49.78 30.13 -14.68
C LYS A 623 49.07 30.39 -16.01
N LEU A 624 48.02 31.20 -15.99
CA LEU A 624 47.36 31.68 -17.19
C LEU A 624 48.07 32.92 -17.74
N PHE A 625 48.14 33.98 -16.93
CA PHE A 625 48.80 35.23 -17.30
C PHE A 625 49.15 36.06 -16.06
N SER A 626 50.06 37.02 -16.23
CA SER A 626 50.35 38.08 -15.25
C SER A 626 49.80 39.41 -15.77
N THR A 627 49.45 40.30 -14.86
CA THR A 627 48.84 41.59 -15.21
C THR A 627 49.24 42.70 -14.25
N ASP A 628 49.30 43.93 -14.77
CA ASP A 628 49.45 45.18 -14.03
C ASP A 628 48.10 45.84 -13.69
N PHE A 629 46.97 45.21 -14.03
CA PHE A 629 45.64 45.73 -13.74
C PHE A 629 45.34 45.73 -12.23
N ASP A 630 44.51 46.68 -11.79
CA ASP A 630 44.19 46.89 -10.38
C ASP A 630 43.34 45.75 -9.81
N ARG A 631 42.33 45.33 -10.57
CA ARG A 631 41.37 44.28 -10.19
C ARG A 631 40.96 43.43 -11.40
N LEU A 632 40.50 42.22 -11.13
CA LEU A 632 40.11 41.25 -12.15
C LEU A 632 38.94 40.38 -11.67
N THR A 633 38.01 40.05 -12.56
CA THR A 633 36.89 39.13 -12.31
C THR A 633 36.65 38.24 -13.52
N TYR A 634 36.21 36.99 -13.30
CA TYR A 634 35.82 36.12 -14.40
C TYR A 634 34.54 36.63 -15.08
N ALA A 635 34.56 36.75 -16.41
CA ALA A 635 33.43 37.25 -17.19
C ALA A 635 32.62 36.14 -17.87
N GLY A 636 33.11 34.89 -17.88
CA GLY A 636 32.49 33.79 -18.62
C GLY A 636 33.29 33.39 -19.87
N GLU A 637 33.09 32.16 -20.35
CA GLU A 637 33.66 31.64 -21.62
C GLU A 637 35.17 31.89 -21.81
N ASN A 638 35.97 31.72 -20.75
CA ASN A 638 37.43 31.97 -20.74
C ASN A 638 37.86 33.44 -20.89
N TYR A 639 36.99 34.40 -20.52
CA TYR A 639 37.32 35.82 -20.50
C TYR A 639 37.32 36.39 -19.08
N PHE A 640 38.11 37.44 -18.88
CA PHE A 640 38.25 38.14 -17.62
C PHE A 640 38.05 39.64 -17.82
N THR A 641 37.17 40.23 -17.02
CA THR A 641 37.05 41.68 -16.91
C THR A 641 38.20 42.20 -16.05
N VAL A 642 38.89 43.22 -16.56
CA VAL A 642 40.04 43.85 -15.88
C VAL A 642 39.78 45.32 -15.63
N ILE A 643 40.34 45.87 -14.56
CA ILE A 643 40.16 47.27 -14.16
C ILE A 643 41.53 47.98 -14.09
N LYS A 644 41.68 49.14 -14.74
CA LYS A 644 42.82 50.07 -14.63
C LYS A 644 42.31 51.46 -14.27
N GLY A 645 42.63 51.94 -13.07
CA GLY A 645 41.97 53.10 -12.47
C GLY A 645 40.46 52.88 -12.44
N ASP A 646 39.71 53.76 -13.11
CA ASP A 646 38.26 53.66 -13.21
C ASP A 646 37.77 52.99 -14.52
N LYS A 647 38.69 52.61 -15.40
CA LYS A 647 38.35 52.04 -16.72
C LYS A 647 38.46 50.52 -16.72
N ARG A 648 37.64 49.88 -17.53
CA ARG A 648 37.51 48.43 -17.66
C ARG A 648 37.87 47.97 -19.05
N GLY A 649 38.50 46.81 -19.13
CA GLY A 649 38.83 46.10 -20.36
C GLY A 649 38.56 44.61 -20.22
N VAL A 650 38.95 43.83 -21.23
CA VAL A 650 38.76 42.38 -21.25
C VAL A 650 40.02 41.67 -21.72
N LEU A 651 40.47 40.70 -20.92
CA LEU A 651 41.51 39.74 -21.28
C LEU A 651 40.88 38.39 -21.64
N SER A 652 41.49 37.69 -22.58
CA SER A 652 41.30 36.24 -22.75
C SER A 652 42.08 35.47 -21.68
N ALA A 653 41.76 34.18 -21.49
CA ALA A 653 42.51 33.29 -20.61
C ALA A 653 43.98 33.12 -21.01
N GLN A 654 44.38 33.51 -22.22
CA GLN A 654 45.78 33.54 -22.67
C GLN A 654 46.48 34.87 -22.31
N GLY A 655 45.82 35.77 -21.57
CA GLY A 655 46.35 37.09 -21.21
C GLY A 655 46.35 38.10 -22.36
N LYS A 656 45.77 37.77 -23.51
CA LYS A 656 45.65 38.72 -24.63
C LYS A 656 44.51 39.70 -24.36
N LEU A 657 44.81 40.99 -24.50
CA LEU A 657 43.83 42.08 -24.47
C LEU A 657 42.90 42.00 -25.68
N VAL A 658 41.63 41.71 -25.42
CA VAL A 658 40.56 41.58 -26.43
C VAL A 658 39.79 42.90 -26.54
N LEU A 659 39.54 43.54 -25.39
CA LEU A 659 39.03 44.91 -25.33
C LEU A 659 39.97 45.76 -24.46
N PRO A 660 40.43 46.93 -24.95
CA PRO A 660 41.29 47.80 -24.16
C PRO A 660 40.58 48.35 -22.92
N ALA A 661 41.35 48.72 -21.89
CA ALA A 661 40.83 49.28 -20.65
C ALA A 661 40.40 50.75 -20.82
N GLU A 662 39.33 50.98 -21.57
CA GLU A 662 38.80 52.32 -21.89
C GLU A 662 37.31 52.49 -21.59
N PHE A 663 36.62 51.43 -21.17
CA PHE A 663 35.18 51.40 -20.92
C PHE A 663 34.88 51.76 -19.47
N ASP A 664 33.75 52.39 -19.20
CA ASP A 664 33.26 52.62 -17.83
C ASP A 664 32.70 51.33 -17.22
N GLY A 665 32.14 50.47 -18.09
CA GLY A 665 31.53 49.19 -17.71
C GLY A 665 31.69 48.14 -18.81
N VAL A 666 31.85 46.89 -18.41
CA VAL A 666 31.75 45.72 -19.30
C VAL A 666 30.97 44.64 -18.56
N GLY A 667 30.07 43.94 -19.26
CA GLY A 667 29.25 42.88 -18.70
C GLY A 667 29.92 41.51 -18.71
N ASN A 668 29.12 40.48 -18.45
CA ASN A 668 29.55 39.08 -18.62
C ASN A 668 29.43 38.65 -20.09
N VAL A 669 30.22 37.65 -20.46
CA VAL A 669 30.11 36.96 -21.74
C VAL A 669 28.95 35.98 -21.70
N LEU A 670 28.07 36.08 -22.69
CA LEU A 670 26.96 35.16 -22.93
C LEU A 670 26.90 34.85 -24.42
N GLN A 671 27.04 33.56 -24.76
CA GLN A 671 27.03 33.06 -26.14
C GLN A 671 28.02 33.81 -27.07
N GLY A 672 29.23 34.07 -26.57
CA GLY A 672 30.30 34.79 -27.28
C GLY A 672 30.13 36.31 -27.38
N THR A 673 29.10 36.90 -26.75
CA THR A 673 28.83 38.35 -26.78
C THR A 673 28.92 38.98 -25.39
N MET A 674 29.29 40.26 -25.33
CA MET A 674 29.44 41.01 -24.09
C MET A 674 28.99 42.48 -24.25
N PRO A 675 28.10 42.99 -23.38
CA PRO A 675 27.73 44.40 -23.41
C PRO A 675 28.87 45.28 -22.86
N VAL A 676 29.04 46.45 -23.45
CA VAL A 676 30.07 47.44 -23.09
C VAL A 676 29.45 48.80 -22.83
N LEU A 677 30.00 49.59 -21.90
CA LEU A 677 29.53 50.92 -21.52
C LEU A 677 30.69 51.91 -21.58
N LYS A 678 30.52 53.01 -22.31
CA LYS A 678 31.48 54.13 -22.35
C LYS A 678 30.72 55.45 -22.48
N ASP A 679 31.12 56.45 -21.72
CA ASP A 679 30.52 57.78 -21.69
C ASP A 679 29.00 57.73 -21.46
N LYS A 680 28.57 56.86 -20.54
CA LYS A 680 27.14 56.57 -20.21
C LYS A 680 26.31 56.01 -21.39
N LYS A 681 26.95 55.55 -22.46
CA LYS A 681 26.29 54.89 -23.60
C LYS A 681 26.70 53.43 -23.68
N PHE A 682 25.81 52.59 -24.17
CA PHE A 682 25.95 51.16 -24.28
C PHE A 682 26.26 50.72 -25.72
N GLY A 683 27.06 49.67 -25.84
CA GLY A 683 27.39 48.95 -27.06
C GLY A 683 27.46 47.45 -26.79
N MET A 684 27.92 46.69 -27.78
CA MET A 684 28.04 45.24 -27.71
C MET A 684 29.31 44.78 -28.42
N ALA A 685 30.06 43.87 -27.83
CA ALA A 685 31.20 43.22 -28.46
C ALA A 685 30.91 41.74 -28.69
N GLU A 686 31.27 41.22 -29.85
CA GLU A 686 31.32 39.78 -30.11
C GLU A 686 32.78 39.35 -30.14
N LEU A 687 33.17 38.56 -29.14
CA LEU A 687 34.57 38.30 -28.84
C LEU A 687 35.19 37.30 -29.84
N ASN A 688 34.39 36.35 -30.33
CA ASN A 688 34.85 35.30 -31.26
C ASN A 688 35.15 35.85 -32.66
N GLN A 689 34.26 36.69 -33.21
CA GLN A 689 34.42 37.28 -34.54
C GLN A 689 35.10 38.67 -34.49
N ARG A 690 35.40 39.17 -33.27
CA ARG A 690 35.97 40.49 -33.02
C ARG A 690 35.16 41.62 -33.66
N ARG A 691 33.83 41.49 -33.69
CA ARG A 691 32.90 42.53 -34.11
C ARG A 691 32.51 43.39 -32.92
N GLN A 692 32.25 44.68 -33.15
CA GLN A 692 31.86 45.60 -32.08
C GLN A 692 30.86 46.63 -32.60
N ILE A 693 29.74 46.75 -31.87
CA ILE A 693 28.87 47.92 -31.91
C ILE A 693 29.42 48.93 -30.90
N LYS A 694 29.81 50.10 -31.38
CA LYS A 694 30.35 51.17 -30.55
C LYS A 694 29.31 51.62 -29.51
N PRO A 695 29.74 52.08 -28.33
CA PRO A 695 28.79 52.57 -27.32
C PRO A 695 28.10 53.87 -27.77
N GLU A 696 26.84 53.77 -28.18
CA GLU A 696 26.02 54.92 -28.62
C GLU A 696 24.55 54.85 -28.16
N TYR A 697 24.16 53.73 -27.55
CA TYR A 697 22.78 53.45 -27.14
C TYR A 697 22.52 53.78 -25.68
N GLU A 698 21.26 54.01 -25.32
CA GLU A 698 20.87 54.41 -23.95
C GLU A 698 20.72 53.21 -23.00
N LYS A 699 20.55 52.00 -23.55
CA LYS A 699 20.37 50.74 -22.79
C LYS A 699 21.25 49.65 -23.38
N ASN A 700 21.51 48.60 -22.58
CA ASN A 700 22.19 47.38 -23.03
C ASN A 700 21.51 46.82 -24.28
N LEU A 701 22.31 46.46 -25.29
CA LEU A 701 21.82 45.76 -26.46
C LEU A 701 21.54 44.29 -26.09
N MET A 702 20.53 43.70 -26.71
CA MET A 702 20.20 42.29 -26.53
C MET A 702 20.36 41.54 -27.85
N ARG A 703 20.76 40.28 -27.79
CA ARG A 703 20.84 39.45 -28.99
C ARG A 703 19.44 39.04 -29.42
N TYR A 704 19.10 39.28 -30.68
CA TYR A 704 17.87 38.73 -31.27
C TYR A 704 18.14 37.34 -31.84
N ASN A 705 19.17 37.24 -32.68
CA ASN A 705 19.69 35.98 -33.21
C ASN A 705 21.18 36.14 -33.57
N ALA A 706 21.75 35.26 -34.39
CA ALA A 706 23.16 35.37 -34.78
C ALA A 706 23.51 36.63 -35.59
N GLN A 707 22.54 37.20 -36.31
CA GLN A 707 22.74 38.31 -37.25
C GLN A 707 22.29 39.67 -36.71
N TYR A 708 21.29 39.68 -35.83
CA TYR A 708 20.62 40.91 -35.40
C TYR A 708 20.65 41.13 -33.88
N LEU A 709 20.68 42.40 -33.51
CA LEU A 709 20.66 42.89 -32.13
C LEU A 709 19.47 43.83 -31.93
N ILE A 710 18.87 43.79 -30.74
CA ILE A 710 17.89 44.76 -30.28
C ILE A 710 18.65 45.90 -29.62
N ALA A 711 18.43 47.13 -30.09
CA ALA A 711 19.05 48.33 -29.55
C ALA A 711 17.99 49.39 -29.19
N THR A 712 18.28 50.27 -28.24
CA THR A 712 17.33 51.30 -27.77
C THR A 712 17.89 52.71 -27.93
N LYS A 713 17.11 53.58 -28.57
CA LYS A 713 17.41 55.00 -28.79
C LYS A 713 16.16 55.84 -28.52
N GLY A 714 16.26 56.87 -27.69
CA GLY A 714 15.12 57.71 -27.33
C GLY A 714 13.98 56.93 -26.67
N ASN A 715 14.31 55.98 -25.78
CA ASN A 715 13.37 55.01 -25.18
C ASN A 715 12.66 54.04 -26.14
N LEU A 716 12.90 54.11 -27.45
CA LEU A 716 12.33 53.22 -28.45
C LEU A 716 13.38 52.23 -28.95
N SER A 717 12.94 50.99 -29.14
CA SER A 717 13.71 49.85 -29.59
C SER A 717 13.65 49.72 -31.12
N GLY A 718 14.77 49.32 -31.70
CA GLY A 718 14.90 48.92 -33.10
C GLY A 718 15.72 47.64 -33.19
N LEU A 719 15.71 47.02 -34.37
CA LEU A 719 16.51 45.84 -34.68
C LEU A 719 17.63 46.26 -35.62
N ILE A 720 18.88 46.01 -35.26
CA ILE A 720 20.06 46.43 -36.03
C ILE A 720 20.91 45.24 -36.43
N GLY A 721 21.64 45.37 -37.55
CA GLY A 721 22.73 44.46 -37.91
C GLY A 721 24.03 44.77 -37.16
N TRP A 722 25.01 43.88 -37.26
CA TRP A 722 26.37 44.11 -36.74
C TRP A 722 27.15 45.22 -37.46
N ASP A 723 26.64 45.71 -38.60
CA ASP A 723 27.11 46.93 -39.29
C ASP A 723 26.48 48.22 -38.73
N ASN A 724 25.73 48.09 -37.63
CA ASN A 724 24.99 49.15 -36.95
C ASN A 724 23.87 49.80 -37.80
N LYS A 725 23.45 49.16 -38.90
CA LYS A 725 22.32 49.65 -39.71
C LYS A 725 21.00 49.09 -39.19
N PRO A 726 19.93 49.91 -39.15
CA PRO A 726 18.61 49.44 -38.73
C PRO A 726 17.96 48.53 -39.79
N VAL A 727 17.54 47.35 -39.35
CA VAL A 727 16.63 46.43 -40.04
C VAL A 727 15.19 46.79 -39.69
N LEU A 728 14.93 47.08 -38.41
CA LEU A 728 13.70 47.71 -37.95
C LEU A 728 14.02 49.11 -37.38
N PRO A 729 13.23 50.14 -37.70
CA PRO A 729 13.41 51.48 -37.15
C PRO A 729 13.22 51.52 -35.63
N PHE A 730 13.80 52.53 -34.98
CA PHE A 730 13.66 52.78 -33.54
C PHE A 730 12.32 53.43 -33.20
N GLU A 731 11.23 52.67 -33.38
CA GLU A 731 9.86 53.16 -33.17
C GLU A 731 9.00 52.22 -32.32
N TYR A 732 9.60 51.17 -31.74
CA TYR A 732 8.89 50.15 -30.97
C TYR A 732 9.19 50.30 -29.48
N GLU A 733 8.20 50.18 -28.62
CA GLU A 733 8.40 50.16 -27.16
C GLU A 733 9.20 48.92 -26.73
N GLU A 734 8.96 47.77 -27.37
CA GLU A 734 9.57 46.48 -27.04
C GLU A 734 9.67 45.57 -28.27
N ILE A 735 10.71 44.73 -28.31
CA ILE A 735 10.92 43.71 -29.35
C ILE A 735 11.22 42.39 -28.62
N ARG A 736 10.47 41.33 -28.94
CA ARG A 736 10.71 39.98 -28.42
C ARG A 736 10.96 38.99 -29.54
N TYR A 737 11.85 38.04 -29.28
CA TYR A 737 12.16 36.95 -30.22
C TYR A 737 10.97 36.02 -30.40
N TRP A 738 10.58 35.78 -31.66
CA TRP A 738 9.54 34.82 -32.01
C TRP A 738 10.09 33.69 -32.88
N ASN A 739 10.78 34.05 -33.96
CA ASN A 739 11.66 33.19 -34.73
C ASN A 739 12.71 34.04 -35.47
N ASP A 740 13.53 33.42 -36.32
CA ASP A 740 14.65 34.10 -37.00
C ASP A 740 14.25 35.16 -38.04
N SER A 741 12.99 35.20 -38.47
CA SER A 741 12.47 36.12 -39.51
C SER A 741 11.33 37.02 -39.03
N THR A 742 10.71 36.67 -37.92
CA THR A 742 9.49 37.28 -37.39
C THR A 742 9.70 37.62 -35.94
N ALA A 743 9.33 38.83 -35.54
CA ALA A 743 9.44 39.33 -34.17
C ALA A 743 8.07 39.73 -33.63
N LEU A 744 7.94 39.68 -32.30
CA LEU A 744 6.81 40.25 -31.59
C LEU A 744 7.18 41.68 -31.16
N LEU A 745 6.51 42.67 -31.75
CA LEU A 745 6.83 44.09 -31.62
C LEU A 745 5.75 44.80 -30.82
N LYS A 746 6.11 45.69 -29.92
CA LYS A 746 5.15 46.55 -29.19
C LYS A 746 5.22 47.99 -29.69
N LYS A 747 4.10 48.56 -30.10
CA LYS A 747 3.97 49.95 -30.56
C LYS A 747 2.61 50.51 -30.13
N ASN A 748 2.58 51.71 -29.57
CA ASN A 748 1.36 52.35 -29.05
C ASN A 748 0.61 51.44 -28.06
N PHE A 749 1.34 50.86 -27.11
CA PHE A 749 0.83 49.90 -26.11
C PHE A 749 0.20 48.61 -26.66
N GLN A 750 0.30 48.36 -27.97
CA GLN A 750 -0.20 47.15 -28.62
C GLN A 750 0.95 46.34 -29.22
N TRP A 751 0.85 45.03 -29.09
CA TRP A 751 1.72 44.06 -29.71
C TRP A 751 1.27 43.72 -31.14
N MET A 752 2.24 43.35 -31.98
CA MET A 752 2.03 42.84 -33.31
C MET A 752 3.09 41.80 -33.66
N LEU A 753 2.70 40.84 -34.49
CA LEU A 753 3.62 39.87 -35.06
C LEU A 753 4.03 40.34 -36.46
N TYR A 754 5.32 40.64 -36.63
CA TYR A 754 5.84 41.24 -37.86
C TYR A 754 6.97 40.42 -38.44
N ASN A 755 6.83 40.03 -39.71
CA ASN A 755 7.91 39.44 -40.47
C ASN A 755 8.79 40.57 -41.02
N PHE A 756 9.98 40.73 -40.44
CA PHE A 756 10.89 41.83 -40.78
C PHE A 756 11.76 41.55 -42.01
N ILE A 757 11.73 40.32 -42.53
CA ILE A 757 12.37 39.95 -43.80
C ILE A 757 11.43 40.25 -44.97
N GLU A 758 10.18 39.77 -44.89
CA GLU A 758 9.13 40.02 -45.91
C GLU A 758 8.50 41.41 -45.80
N LYS A 759 8.78 42.13 -44.70
CA LYS A 759 8.20 43.44 -44.37
C LYS A 759 6.67 43.42 -44.31
N LYS A 760 6.12 42.42 -43.61
CA LYS A 760 4.68 42.16 -43.56
C LYS A 760 4.18 41.99 -42.12
N ASN A 761 3.10 42.70 -41.78
CA ASN A 761 2.32 42.44 -40.57
C ASN A 761 1.57 41.11 -40.73
N LEU A 762 1.85 40.16 -39.84
CA LEU A 762 1.16 38.87 -39.80
C LEU A 762 -0.06 38.92 -38.89
N ILE A 763 0.08 39.57 -37.72
CA ILE A 763 -0.99 39.77 -36.72
C ILE A 763 -0.79 41.14 -36.09
N ASP A 764 -1.86 41.91 -35.89
CA ASP A 764 -1.83 43.23 -35.25
C ASP A 764 -2.77 43.32 -34.05
N ARG A 765 -2.74 44.47 -33.36
CA ARG A 765 -3.68 44.84 -32.28
C ARG A 765 -3.77 43.83 -31.12
N ILE A 766 -2.68 43.13 -30.83
CA ILE A 766 -2.58 42.25 -29.66
C ILE A 766 -2.41 43.14 -28.43
N ARG A 767 -3.39 43.21 -27.52
CA ARG A 767 -3.28 44.00 -26.29
C ARG A 767 -2.29 43.39 -25.30
N ASP A 768 -2.36 42.08 -25.11
CA ASP A 768 -1.49 41.29 -24.24
C ASP A 768 -1.50 39.81 -24.64
N PHE A 769 -0.68 39.00 -23.98
CA PHE A 769 -0.56 37.58 -24.23
C PHE A 769 0.01 36.83 -23.02
N THR A 770 -0.22 35.51 -22.98
CA THR A 770 0.34 34.59 -21.99
C THR A 770 1.04 33.43 -22.69
N TRP A 771 2.21 33.04 -22.18
CA TRP A 771 2.95 31.89 -22.69
C TRP A 771 2.32 30.57 -22.22
N ILE A 772 2.05 29.68 -23.18
CA ILE A 772 1.84 28.25 -22.88
C ILE A 772 3.18 27.53 -22.93
N ARG A 773 4.01 27.87 -23.93
CA ARG A 773 5.33 27.28 -24.14
C ARG A 773 6.26 28.29 -24.78
N ASP A 774 7.47 28.42 -24.25
CA ASP A 774 8.51 29.34 -24.74
C ASP A 774 9.87 28.62 -24.86
N THR A 775 10.03 27.80 -25.90
CA THR A 775 11.33 27.22 -26.25
C THR A 775 11.83 27.80 -27.57
N GLU A 776 13.11 27.60 -27.91
CA GLU A 776 13.62 28.01 -29.24
C GLU A 776 12.90 27.27 -30.37
N ALA A 777 12.67 25.97 -30.19
CA ALA A 777 12.02 25.14 -31.19
C ALA A 777 10.51 25.44 -31.32
N GLU A 778 9.81 25.70 -30.21
CA GLU A 778 8.35 25.81 -30.20
C GLU A 778 7.88 26.88 -29.23
N LYS A 779 7.08 27.80 -29.77
CA LYS A 779 6.49 28.91 -29.04
C LYS A 779 5.00 28.95 -29.27
N ILE A 780 4.23 28.97 -28.18
CA ILE A 780 2.77 28.98 -28.19
C ILE A 780 2.27 30.04 -27.22
N LEU A 781 1.41 30.95 -27.72
CA LEU A 781 0.82 32.04 -26.97
C LEU A 781 -0.71 31.96 -26.99
N ILE A 782 -1.33 32.26 -25.86
CA ILE A 782 -2.70 32.79 -25.83
C ILE A 782 -2.57 34.30 -25.97
N ILE A 783 -3.20 34.89 -26.98
CA ILE A 783 -3.16 36.32 -27.26
C ILE A 783 -4.54 36.93 -27.02
N ARG A 784 -4.61 38.16 -26.52
CA ARG A 784 -5.81 38.98 -26.51
C ARG A 784 -5.70 40.04 -27.60
N GLN A 785 -6.47 39.90 -28.66
CA GLN A 785 -6.56 40.86 -29.76
C GLN A 785 -7.88 41.63 -29.65
N ASP A 786 -7.79 42.96 -29.54
CA ASP A 786 -8.94 43.79 -29.15
C ASP A 786 -9.60 43.25 -27.86
N ASN A 787 -10.83 42.74 -27.93
CA ASN A 787 -11.54 42.16 -26.78
C ASN A 787 -11.60 40.62 -26.81
N TYR A 788 -10.96 39.97 -27.78
CA TYR A 788 -11.09 38.53 -28.00
C TYR A 788 -9.75 37.80 -27.90
N TYR A 789 -9.81 36.57 -27.43
CA TYR A 789 -8.68 35.67 -27.23
C TYR A 789 -8.53 34.70 -28.40
N GLY A 790 -7.28 34.40 -28.74
CA GLY A 790 -6.87 33.42 -29.74
C GLY A 790 -5.58 32.72 -29.32
N VAL A 791 -5.18 31.68 -30.06
CA VAL A 791 -3.94 30.94 -29.81
C VAL A 791 -3.08 30.96 -31.05
N ILE A 792 -1.80 31.32 -30.90
CA ILE A 792 -0.83 31.38 -32.00
C ILE A 792 0.41 30.56 -31.71
N HIS A 793 1.02 30.05 -32.77
CA HIS A 793 2.18 29.18 -32.75
C HIS A 793 3.23 29.67 -33.76
N ASN A 794 4.51 29.67 -33.38
CA ASN A 794 5.59 30.26 -34.19
C ASN A 794 5.81 29.68 -35.59
N ARG A 795 5.50 28.39 -35.80
CA ARG A 795 5.51 27.72 -37.11
C ARG A 795 4.14 27.58 -37.79
N LYS A 796 3.05 27.48 -37.02
CA LYS A 796 1.70 27.16 -37.57
C LYS A 796 0.82 28.41 -37.79
N GLY A 797 1.19 29.56 -37.24
CA GLY A 797 0.31 30.74 -37.22
C GLY A 797 -0.80 30.56 -36.18
N TYR A 798 -2.03 30.97 -36.49
CA TYR A 798 -3.17 30.74 -35.62
C TYR A 798 -3.46 29.24 -35.47
N ILE A 799 -3.48 28.76 -34.23
CA ILE A 799 -4.14 27.50 -33.86
C ILE A 799 -5.63 27.77 -33.67
N LEU A 800 -5.97 28.84 -32.94
CA LEU A 800 -7.34 29.30 -32.73
C LEU A 800 -7.43 30.80 -33.07
N PRO A 801 -8.34 31.23 -33.95
CA PRO A 801 -8.50 32.64 -34.28
C PRO A 801 -9.00 33.44 -33.07
N ALA A 802 -8.64 34.72 -33.00
CA ALA A 802 -9.02 35.62 -31.92
C ALA A 802 -10.51 36.00 -31.97
N THR A 803 -11.38 35.07 -31.57
CA THR A 803 -12.86 35.22 -31.64
C THR A 803 -13.56 34.76 -30.36
N TYR A 804 -12.80 34.41 -29.33
CA TYR A 804 -13.29 33.87 -28.06
C TYR A 804 -13.27 34.95 -26.99
N THR A 805 -14.20 34.95 -26.06
CA THR A 805 -14.19 35.90 -24.93
C THR A 805 -13.15 35.53 -23.88
N ASP A 806 -12.76 34.26 -23.80
CA ASP A 806 -11.61 33.79 -23.03
C ASP A 806 -11.04 32.45 -23.57
N ILE A 807 -9.77 32.16 -23.26
CA ILE A 807 -9.11 30.87 -23.54
C ILE A 807 -8.20 30.45 -22.37
N ILE A 808 -8.39 29.22 -21.89
CA ILE A 808 -7.58 28.60 -20.84
C ILE A 808 -6.93 27.33 -21.40
N ASN A 809 -5.64 27.13 -21.13
CA ASN A 809 -5.01 25.82 -21.36
C ASN A 809 -5.27 24.92 -20.14
N LEU A 810 -6.09 23.88 -20.33
CA LEU A 810 -6.37 22.83 -19.36
C LEU A 810 -5.50 21.57 -19.60
N GLY A 811 -4.66 21.56 -20.64
CA GLY A 811 -3.74 20.46 -20.93
C GLY A 811 -2.32 20.73 -20.42
N SER A 812 -1.44 19.76 -20.62
CA SER A 812 -0.02 19.92 -20.28
C SER A 812 0.70 20.90 -21.22
N VAL A 813 1.89 21.35 -20.83
CA VAL A 813 2.75 22.24 -21.65
C VAL A 813 3.17 21.58 -22.98
N THR A 814 3.31 20.25 -23.00
CA THR A 814 3.73 19.49 -24.18
C THR A 814 2.56 19.01 -25.04
N GLN A 815 1.37 18.88 -24.46
CA GLN A 815 0.13 18.53 -25.15
C GLN A 815 -1.01 19.43 -24.67
N PRO A 816 -1.07 20.70 -25.13
CA PRO A 816 -2.11 21.63 -24.73
C PRO A 816 -3.52 21.15 -25.11
N LEU A 817 -4.50 21.57 -24.32
CA LEU A 817 -5.93 21.42 -24.62
C LEU A 817 -6.63 22.71 -24.20
N TYR A 818 -7.29 23.35 -25.16
CA TYR A 818 -7.83 24.69 -25.00
C TYR A 818 -9.30 24.61 -24.62
N PHE A 819 -9.62 25.10 -23.43
CA PHE A 819 -10.97 25.50 -23.05
C PHE A 819 -11.20 26.90 -23.57
N THR A 820 -12.28 27.10 -24.33
CA THR A 820 -12.59 28.39 -24.94
C THR A 820 -14.00 28.82 -24.57
N GLU A 821 -14.17 30.11 -24.32
CA GLU A 821 -15.44 30.74 -23.97
C GLU A 821 -15.92 31.61 -25.13
N LYS A 822 -17.22 31.57 -25.44
CA LYS A 822 -17.93 32.61 -26.19
C LYS A 822 -19.18 33.01 -25.43
N TYR A 823 -19.15 34.20 -24.83
CA TYR A 823 -20.32 34.78 -24.18
C TYR A 823 -21.28 35.42 -25.20
N VAL A 824 -22.56 35.10 -25.07
CA VAL A 824 -23.66 35.70 -25.85
C VAL A 824 -24.50 36.55 -24.90
N GLU A 825 -24.23 37.86 -24.90
CA GLU A 825 -24.78 38.81 -23.93
C GLU A 825 -26.31 38.87 -23.96
N GLU A 826 -26.94 38.80 -25.13
CA GLU A 826 -28.38 38.94 -25.29
C GLU A 826 -29.18 37.79 -24.67
N ALA A 827 -28.54 36.64 -24.50
CA ALA A 827 -29.14 35.44 -23.95
C ALA A 827 -28.53 35.04 -22.59
N SER A 828 -27.51 35.76 -22.11
CA SER A 828 -26.75 35.42 -20.89
C SER A 828 -26.22 33.99 -20.88
N ILE A 829 -25.85 33.45 -22.05
CA ILE A 829 -25.33 32.08 -22.20
C ILE A 829 -23.85 32.06 -22.60
N TYR A 830 -23.17 31.01 -22.17
CA TYR A 830 -21.76 30.74 -22.46
C TYR A 830 -21.65 29.53 -23.39
N VAL A 831 -21.07 29.72 -24.57
CA VAL A 831 -20.73 28.61 -25.47
C VAL A 831 -19.29 28.19 -25.19
N VAL A 832 -19.12 27.04 -24.56
CA VAL A 832 -17.80 26.47 -24.24
C VAL A 832 -17.42 25.45 -25.30
N ILE A 833 -16.20 25.59 -25.83
CA ILE A 833 -15.65 24.67 -26.82
C ILE A 833 -14.25 24.22 -26.39
N TYR A 834 -14.02 22.92 -26.43
CA TYR A 834 -12.74 22.31 -26.16
C TYR A 834 -12.03 21.97 -27.47
N TYR A 835 -10.75 22.34 -27.58
CA TYR A 835 -9.91 22.07 -28.73
C TYR A 835 -8.63 21.34 -28.33
N ASP A 836 -8.16 20.42 -29.17
CA ASP A 836 -6.84 19.81 -29.00
C ASP A 836 -5.69 20.79 -29.34
N SER A 837 -4.45 20.33 -29.18
CA SER A 837 -3.23 21.12 -29.44
C SER A 837 -3.06 21.60 -30.89
N ASN A 838 -3.88 21.12 -31.83
CA ASN A 838 -3.89 21.55 -33.22
C ASN A 838 -5.14 22.36 -33.59
N GLY A 839 -6.01 22.68 -32.63
CA GLY A 839 -7.24 23.43 -32.88
C GLY A 839 -8.37 22.55 -33.42
N LYS A 840 -8.31 21.22 -33.29
CA LYS A 840 -9.42 20.33 -33.64
C LYS A 840 -10.47 20.35 -32.53
N LEU A 841 -11.73 20.57 -32.90
CA LEU A 841 -12.86 20.55 -31.96
C LEU A 841 -13.01 19.15 -31.33
N LEU A 842 -13.06 19.11 -30.01
CA LEU A 842 -13.27 17.90 -29.20
C LEU A 842 -14.69 17.84 -28.65
N ARG A 843 -15.17 18.94 -28.07
CA ARG A 843 -16.49 19.04 -27.41
C ARG A 843 -17.01 20.47 -27.50
N ARG A 844 -18.33 20.63 -27.62
CA ARG A 844 -19.03 21.93 -27.58
C ARG A 844 -20.29 21.82 -26.75
N GLN A 845 -20.48 22.75 -25.81
CA GLN A 845 -21.66 22.82 -24.95
C GLN A 845 -22.07 24.27 -24.72
N VAL A 846 -23.33 24.47 -24.35
CA VAL A 846 -23.91 25.77 -24.01
C VAL A 846 -24.31 25.70 -22.54
N PHE A 847 -23.94 26.72 -21.78
CA PHE A 847 -24.22 26.82 -20.35
C PHE A 847 -24.94 28.14 -20.04
N GLU A 848 -25.88 28.08 -19.11
CA GLU A 848 -26.34 29.25 -18.36
C GLU A 848 -25.24 29.68 -17.38
N ALA A 849 -25.32 30.91 -16.85
CA ALA A 849 -24.31 31.47 -15.95
C ALA A 849 -23.99 30.56 -14.74
N ASP A 850 -25.01 30.05 -14.04
CA ASP A 850 -24.83 29.21 -12.84
C ASP A 850 -24.09 27.89 -13.11
N ASP A 851 -24.26 27.31 -14.30
CA ASP A 851 -23.58 26.07 -14.70
C ASP A 851 -22.18 26.34 -15.24
N TYR A 852 -21.98 27.51 -15.86
CA TYR A 852 -20.67 27.95 -16.32
C TYR A 852 -19.68 28.12 -15.15
N ASP A 853 -20.13 28.74 -14.06
CA ASP A 853 -19.31 28.97 -12.87
C ASP A 853 -18.79 27.68 -12.23
N LYS A 854 -19.51 26.55 -12.41
CA LYS A 854 -19.10 25.23 -11.89
C LYS A 854 -17.98 24.57 -12.68
N ILE A 855 -17.76 24.97 -13.94
CA ILE A 855 -16.76 24.35 -14.83
C ILE A 855 -15.60 25.30 -15.17
N TYR A 856 -15.77 26.60 -14.94
CA TYR A 856 -14.76 27.60 -15.24
C TYR A 856 -13.57 27.56 -14.24
N CYS A 857 -12.35 27.55 -14.78
CA CYS A 857 -11.12 27.68 -14.01
C CYS A 857 -10.77 29.17 -13.83
N SER A 858 -11.18 29.77 -12.71
CA SER A 858 -10.74 31.11 -12.34
C SER A 858 -9.27 31.08 -11.91
N ARG A 859 -8.34 31.53 -12.77
CA ARG A 859 -6.95 31.78 -12.34
C ARG A 859 -6.94 33.02 -11.44
N ASN A 860 -6.67 32.83 -10.15
CA ASN A 860 -6.36 33.93 -9.22
C ASN A 860 -5.05 34.61 -9.59
#